data_AF-A0A4S2LQ06-F1
#
_entry.id   AF-A0A4S2LQ06-F1
#
_cell.length_a   1.000
_cell.length_b   1.000
_cell.length_c   1.000
_cell.angle_alpha   90.00
_cell.angle_beta   90.00
_cell.angle_gamma   90.00
#
_symmetry.space_group_name_H-M   'P 1'
#
loop_
_entity.id
_entity.type
_entity.pdbx_description
1 polymer ?
#
loop_
_entity_poly.entity_id
_entity_poly.type
_entity_poly.pdbx_seq_one_letter_code
_entity_poly.pdbx_strand_id
1 'polypeptide(L)'
;MLLCFNPGCAEALKSVAAASITSGVELREDAHLTVHPATLTTRSLTVVTSGNAIVCRLLEADPTEPLLCAFLLWENTVLSPAIKRHINSHVSASSSTGVSTSELDSVLKDLERRISVSESLFRLDPLSPCSLIVWSALLPLFYPGSPFAVSFHEELARFFEMVDSLLRSEQILRFFKDDLKALWSSAPSITEPNSCTSRPETKACAPKQGSAKPMAKASQQKAVCSIKQPSANDSATKSVPDLLDDGSSLPTTLPVTEDDLRQAAACFKPLESFKRPVYPVPKSPQPKSSGVRNILITSALPYVNNVPHLGNMIGSTLSASVFALYCDVAGYNVLSICGTDEYGTATEAKALSEQMTPRQICDKYHKLHCDIYSWFDIQFDYFGRTTTDKHQEIVQDLFQKLWENQYIVEDTVEQLFCENCSKFLADRFVEGTCPFCKYDDARGDQCDKCGRLMNAVELKQPRCKTCQHSPVVRSSKHLFLDLPKIEPKLAAFVEQRAYNPTSLWTTNARTISSTWIRDGLKPRCITRDLNWGVPVPLEEYKNKVFYVWFDAPIGYLSITANYTPEWRHWWQPTPKQISETGPIELFQFMAKDNVPFHAIIFPACLLAANAGHTLVQHLLSTEYMNYEGTKFSKSRGIGVFGDGAMSSGIHSNVWRFYLLYRRPETQDSAFVWDDFMLVNNCELLNNLGNFINRALAFVARFFNGKIPNMDGLDPSDVEFLAQVAQLIRSYAMHLEAGRLREGLRQILAISRLGNVYFQVNQPWVAIKKEETKPRAGVVIGVAANVACLLGMLLYPFMPTIGREIWTKQCNLSTDVLSLLSLSRQDYRLAQLLPAGHQIGQVGFCFSPTAAYSV
;
A
#
# COMPACT_ATOMS: atom_id res chain seq x y z
N MET A 1 35.99 3.66 29.07
CA MET A 1 34.78 3.16 28.39
C MET A 1 35.20 2.70 27.01
N LEU A 2 35.02 1.42 26.64
CA LEU A 2 35.46 0.94 25.33
C LEU A 2 34.31 1.12 24.33
N LEU A 3 34.52 1.87 23.26
CA LEU A 3 33.49 2.15 22.25
C LEU A 3 33.97 1.64 20.89
N CYS A 4 33.36 0.54 20.44
CA CYS A 4 33.73 -0.11 19.18
C CYS A 4 32.82 0.38 18.05
N PHE A 5 33.40 0.68 16.87
CA PHE A 5 32.66 1.25 15.74
C PHE A 5 33.08 0.62 14.40
N ASN A 6 32.19 0.71 13.40
CA ASN A 6 32.40 0.19 12.04
C ASN A 6 33.22 1.18 11.19
N PRO A 7 34.28 0.75 10.48
CA PRO A 7 35.10 1.60 9.62
C PRO A 7 34.34 2.31 8.47
N GLY A 8 33.20 1.76 8.02
CA GLY A 8 32.41 2.27 6.90
C GLY A 8 31.52 3.48 7.22
N CYS A 9 31.35 3.84 8.49
CA CYS A 9 30.44 4.92 8.92
C CYS A 9 31.20 6.17 9.39
N ALA A 10 31.76 6.92 8.44
CA ALA A 10 32.46 8.19 8.70
C ALA A 10 31.56 9.29 9.34
N GLU A 11 30.22 9.16 9.27
CA GLU A 11 29.24 10.07 9.87
C GLU A 11 29.13 9.91 11.41
N ALA A 12 29.23 8.69 11.94
CA ALA A 12 29.08 8.44 13.38
C ALA A 12 30.22 9.06 14.20
N LEU A 13 31.44 9.11 13.64
CA LEU A 13 32.59 9.83 14.20
C LEU A 13 32.35 11.35 14.26
N LYS A 14 31.63 11.93 13.28
CA LYS A 14 31.28 13.36 13.29
C LYS A 14 30.25 13.70 14.37
N SER A 15 29.28 12.81 14.63
CA SER A 15 28.27 13.00 15.68
C SER A 15 28.86 12.89 17.09
N VAL A 16 29.82 11.98 17.30
CA VAL A 16 30.55 11.86 18.58
C VAL A 16 31.51 13.05 18.78
N ALA A 17 32.17 13.53 17.72
CA ALA A 17 33.02 14.73 17.78
C ALA A 17 32.20 16.02 18.00
N ALA A 18 30.98 16.12 17.44
CA ALA A 18 30.06 17.23 17.67
C ALA A 18 29.53 17.28 19.11
N ALA A 19 29.48 16.15 19.81
CA ALA A 19 29.00 16.04 21.19
C ALA A 19 30.03 16.42 22.26
N SER A 20 31.27 16.79 21.87
CA SER A 20 32.31 17.32 22.77
C SER A 20 32.66 16.46 24.02
N ILE A 21 32.53 15.13 23.92
CA ILE A 21 32.91 14.21 24.99
C ILE A 21 34.43 14.01 24.96
N THR A 22 35.17 14.62 25.89
CA THR A 22 36.64 14.75 25.79
C THR A 22 37.47 13.98 26.81
N SER A 23 36.90 13.06 27.63
CA SER A 23 37.74 12.16 28.43
C SER A 23 37.09 10.86 28.85
N GLY A 24 37.80 9.75 28.70
CA GLY A 24 37.47 8.43 29.28
C GLY A 24 36.92 7.37 28.32
N VAL A 25 36.88 7.65 27.02
CA VAL A 25 36.43 6.68 25.99
C VAL A 25 37.63 6.19 25.17
N GLU A 26 37.88 4.89 25.19
CA GLU A 26 38.86 4.22 24.34
C GLU A 26 38.11 3.67 23.11
N LEU A 27 38.38 4.25 21.94
CA LEU A 27 37.77 3.87 20.68
C LEU A 27 38.55 2.70 20.06
N ARG A 28 37.89 1.57 19.80
CA ARG A 28 38.51 0.43 19.09
C ARG A 28 37.80 0.14 17.79
N GLU A 29 38.58 0.03 16.73
CA GLU A 29 38.10 -0.36 15.42
C GLU A 29 37.85 -1.88 15.41
N ASP A 30 36.62 -2.30 15.10
CA ASP A 30 36.26 -3.72 15.03
C ASP A 30 35.62 -4.02 13.67
N ALA A 31 36.39 -4.68 12.81
CA ALA A 31 36.01 -5.04 11.45
C ALA A 31 34.84 -6.04 11.37
N HIS A 32 34.38 -6.59 12.51
CA HIS A 32 33.26 -7.53 12.59
C HIS A 32 31.90 -6.86 12.89
N LEU A 33 31.85 -5.55 13.18
CA LEU A 33 30.61 -4.81 13.46
C LEU A 33 29.92 -4.34 12.18
N THR A 34 29.26 -5.22 11.42
CA THR A 34 28.79 -4.89 10.07
C THR A 34 27.38 -4.28 9.95
N VAL A 35 26.63 -3.98 11.03
CA VAL A 35 25.16 -3.73 10.86
C VAL A 35 24.48 -2.54 11.59
N HIS A 36 24.98 -1.92 12.67
CA HIS A 36 24.22 -0.81 13.32
C HIS A 36 25.06 0.30 14.00
N PRO A 37 24.52 1.54 14.12
CA PRO A 37 25.23 2.70 14.64
C PRO A 37 25.26 2.70 16.18
N ALA A 38 26.45 2.47 16.76
CA ALA A 38 26.84 2.58 18.18
C ALA A 38 26.03 1.78 19.22
N THR A 39 26.71 0.92 19.99
CA THR A 39 26.10 0.06 21.03
C THR A 39 26.93 0.11 22.32
N LEU A 40 26.27 0.20 23.49
CA LEU A 40 26.92 0.05 24.80
C LEU A 40 26.61 -1.35 25.33
N THR A 41 27.63 -2.18 25.50
CA THR A 41 27.48 -3.58 25.96
C THR A 41 27.97 -3.74 27.39
N THR A 42 27.19 -4.44 28.22
CA THR A 42 27.68 -5.08 29.45
C THR A 42 27.47 -6.60 29.34
N ARG A 43 28.15 -7.37 30.21
CA ARG A 43 28.50 -8.81 30.03
C ARG A 43 27.35 -9.83 29.89
N SER A 44 26.09 -9.42 29.77
CA SER A 44 24.95 -10.33 29.57
C SER A 44 23.89 -9.73 28.64
N LEU A 45 24.22 -9.70 27.35
CA LEU A 45 23.41 -9.55 26.13
C LEU A 45 21.87 -9.41 26.26
N THR A 46 21.39 -8.23 26.66
CA THR A 46 20.02 -7.75 26.39
C THR A 46 20.09 -6.29 25.94
N VAL A 47 19.49 -5.95 24.79
CA VAL A 47 19.55 -4.62 24.15
C VAL A 47 18.22 -3.89 24.37
N VAL A 48 18.25 -2.70 24.98
CA VAL A 48 17.11 -1.76 25.05
C VAL A 48 17.63 -0.36 24.73
N THR A 49 17.03 0.31 23.74
CA THR A 49 17.44 1.63 23.24
C THR A 49 16.42 2.71 23.61
N SER A 50 16.65 3.47 24.68
CA SER A 50 16.17 4.85 24.86
C SER A 50 16.69 5.43 26.20
N GLY A 51 16.79 6.75 26.33
CA GLY A 51 17.30 7.45 27.52
C GLY A 51 16.62 7.09 28.85
N ASN A 52 15.39 6.53 28.82
CA ASN A 52 14.64 6.17 30.03
C ASN A 52 14.99 4.76 30.57
N ALA A 53 15.74 3.95 29.82
CA ALA A 53 16.32 2.69 30.32
C ALA A 53 17.34 2.93 31.44
N ILE A 54 17.98 4.10 31.45
CA ILE A 54 18.93 4.53 32.49
C ILE A 54 18.17 4.82 33.80
N VAL A 55 16.99 5.44 33.72
CA VAL A 55 16.15 5.77 34.89
C VAL A 55 15.60 4.51 35.56
N CYS A 56 15.07 3.54 34.78
CA CYS A 56 14.62 2.26 35.34
C CYS A 56 15.74 1.45 35.98
N ARG A 57 16.96 1.54 35.44
CA ARG A 57 18.15 0.88 36.01
C ARG A 57 18.66 1.54 37.29
N LEU A 58 18.55 2.88 37.40
CA LEU A 58 18.94 3.65 38.59
C LEU A 58 17.96 3.50 39.75
N LEU A 59 16.69 3.17 39.46
CA LEU A 59 15.62 3.00 40.45
C LEU A 59 15.33 1.53 40.81
N GLU A 60 16.18 0.59 40.35
CA GLU A 60 16.04 -0.86 40.54
C GLU A 60 14.66 -1.46 40.15
N ALA A 61 13.92 -0.77 39.29
CA ALA A 61 12.61 -1.24 38.83
C ALA A 61 12.78 -2.34 37.78
N ASP A 62 11.99 -3.42 37.87
CA ASP A 62 11.99 -4.49 36.88
C ASP A 62 11.35 -3.98 35.57
N PRO A 63 12.13 -3.78 34.49
CA PRO A 63 11.61 -3.26 33.24
C PRO A 63 10.70 -4.28 32.51
N THR A 64 10.59 -5.52 33.01
CA THR A 64 9.74 -6.57 32.46
C THR A 64 8.35 -6.63 33.11
N GLU A 65 8.09 -5.80 34.14
CA GLU A 65 6.77 -5.67 34.72
C GLU A 65 5.78 -5.17 33.65
N PRO A 66 4.69 -5.90 33.35
CA PRO A 66 3.87 -5.66 32.16
C PRO A 66 3.29 -4.24 32.06
N LEU A 67 2.91 -3.62 33.17
CA LEU A 67 2.34 -2.27 33.18
C LEU A 67 3.41 -1.21 32.93
N LEU A 68 4.58 -1.32 33.56
CA LEU A 68 5.73 -0.45 33.35
C LEU A 68 6.27 -0.60 31.93
N CYS A 69 6.31 -1.81 31.39
CA CYS A 69 6.78 -2.10 30.04
C CYS A 69 5.83 -1.51 28.98
N ALA A 70 4.51 -1.66 29.17
CA ALA A 70 3.49 -1.03 28.33
C ALA A 70 3.53 0.50 28.43
N PHE A 71 3.80 1.04 29.63
CA PHE A 71 3.92 2.46 29.87
C PHE A 71 5.17 3.06 29.21
N LEU A 72 6.33 2.41 29.35
CA LEU A 72 7.59 2.81 28.70
C LEU A 72 7.49 2.76 27.16
N LEU A 73 6.77 1.76 26.64
CA LEU A 73 6.48 1.67 25.22
C LEU A 73 5.60 2.84 24.77
N TRP A 74 4.48 3.09 25.46
CA TRP A 74 3.59 4.22 25.18
C TRP A 74 4.31 5.58 25.29
N GLU A 75 5.14 5.77 26.31
CA GLU A 75 5.90 7.02 26.47
C GLU A 75 6.85 7.21 25.28
N ASN A 76 7.61 6.19 24.90
CA ASN A 76 8.60 6.28 23.84
C ASN A 76 7.99 6.37 22.44
N THR A 77 6.83 5.76 22.18
CA THR A 77 6.18 5.75 20.86
C THR A 77 5.15 6.85 20.67
N VAL A 78 4.53 7.33 21.76
CA VAL A 78 3.44 8.32 21.71
C VAL A 78 3.85 9.63 22.35
N LEU A 79 4.20 9.64 23.65
CA LEU A 79 4.39 10.88 24.42
C LEU A 79 5.65 11.65 24.00
N SER A 80 6.83 11.02 24.08
CA SER A 80 8.12 11.60 23.71
C SER A 80 8.17 12.11 22.27
N PRO A 81 7.69 11.37 21.25
CA PRO A 81 7.64 11.84 19.87
C PRO A 81 6.68 13.01 19.65
N ALA A 82 5.53 13.04 20.33
CA ALA A 82 4.59 14.15 20.25
C ALA A 82 5.19 15.44 20.83
N ILE A 83 5.84 15.34 22.00
CA ILE A 83 6.50 16.46 22.68
C ILE A 83 7.69 16.97 21.85
N LYS A 84 8.57 16.08 21.38
CA LYS A 84 9.74 16.45 20.54
C LYS A 84 9.32 17.13 19.24
N ARG A 85 8.27 16.65 18.55
CA ARG A 85 7.76 17.27 17.32
C ARG A 85 7.15 18.65 17.58
N HIS A 86 6.47 18.84 18.71
CA HIS A 86 5.90 20.13 19.09
C HIS A 86 6.96 21.16 19.49
N ILE A 87 7.96 20.76 20.29
CA ILE A 87 9.12 21.62 20.60
C ILE A 87 9.84 22.00 19.32
N ASN A 88 10.07 21.05 18.41
CA ASN A 88 10.70 21.33 17.13
C ASN A 88 9.86 22.25 16.24
N SER A 89 8.52 22.18 16.27
CA SER A 89 7.66 23.08 15.49
C SER A 89 7.61 24.51 16.04
N HIS A 90 7.78 24.68 17.36
CA HIS A 90 7.90 26.01 18.00
C HIS A 90 9.30 26.61 17.89
N VAL A 91 10.36 25.81 17.97
CA VAL A 91 11.74 26.26 17.72
C VAL A 91 11.95 26.57 16.23
N SER A 92 11.20 25.92 15.33
CA SER A 92 11.31 26.05 13.88
C SER A 92 10.11 26.75 13.25
N ALA A 93 9.58 27.82 13.87
CA ALA A 93 8.45 28.59 13.33
C ALA A 93 8.76 29.28 11.98
N SER A 94 8.85 28.48 10.92
CA SER A 94 8.36 28.75 9.57
C SER A 94 8.20 27.39 8.86
N SER A 95 6.98 27.13 8.40
CA SER A 95 6.52 25.99 7.58
C SER A 95 6.00 24.75 8.31
N SER A 96 4.89 24.28 7.72
CA SER A 96 3.77 23.60 8.33
C SER A 96 3.69 22.15 7.88
N THR A 97 3.88 21.24 8.81
CA THR A 97 3.12 19.98 8.96
C THR A 97 3.47 19.42 10.34
N GLY A 98 2.63 19.69 11.33
CA GLY A 98 2.79 19.23 12.70
C GLY A 98 1.45 18.78 13.26
N VAL A 99 1.52 17.81 14.17
CA VAL A 99 0.43 17.38 15.06
C VAL A 99 -0.29 18.62 15.61
N SER A 100 -1.62 18.66 15.49
CA SER A 100 -2.38 19.86 15.85
C SER A 100 -2.34 20.07 17.37
N THR A 101 -2.47 21.31 17.84
CA THR A 101 -2.62 21.61 19.28
C THR A 101 -3.75 20.83 19.93
N SER A 102 -4.78 20.44 19.17
CA SER A 102 -5.87 19.59 19.65
C SER A 102 -5.48 18.13 19.91
N GLU A 103 -4.50 17.59 19.19
CA GLU A 103 -3.99 16.23 19.43
C GLU A 103 -3.14 16.19 20.71
N LEU A 104 -2.30 17.20 20.95
CA LEU A 104 -1.57 17.34 22.21
C LEU A 104 -2.53 17.54 23.40
N ASP A 105 -3.54 18.38 23.25
CA ASP A 105 -4.59 18.59 24.26
C ASP A 105 -5.37 17.29 24.57
N SER A 106 -5.66 16.48 23.54
CA SER A 106 -6.28 15.16 23.74
C SER A 106 -5.38 14.20 24.52
N VAL A 107 -4.07 14.22 24.28
CA VAL A 107 -3.10 13.39 25.01
C VAL A 107 -2.96 13.85 26.46
N LEU A 108 -2.89 15.16 26.70
CA LEU A 108 -2.83 15.73 28.06
C LEU A 108 -4.11 15.44 28.86
N LYS A 109 -5.28 15.50 28.22
CA LYS A 109 -6.57 15.10 28.83
C LYS A 109 -6.62 13.62 29.19
N ASP A 110 -6.11 12.74 28.33
CA ASP A 110 -6.08 11.30 28.65
C ASP A 110 -5.12 11.01 29.81
N LEU A 111 -3.98 11.72 29.87
CA LEU A 111 -3.03 11.61 30.97
C LEU A 111 -3.63 12.10 32.29
N GLU A 112 -4.27 13.27 32.30
CA GLU A 112 -4.98 13.82 33.46
C GLU A 112 -6.04 12.86 33.97
N ARG A 113 -6.89 12.34 33.07
CA ARG A 113 -7.91 11.34 33.40
C ARG A 113 -7.32 10.08 34.03
N ARG A 114 -6.17 9.61 33.53
CA ARG A 114 -5.49 8.41 34.07
C ARG A 114 -4.86 8.67 35.43
N ILE A 115 -4.33 9.86 35.67
CA ILE A 115 -3.83 10.28 36.99
C ILE A 115 -4.99 10.33 37.99
N SER A 116 -6.14 10.92 37.62
CA SER A 116 -7.31 10.98 38.50
C SER A 116 -7.94 9.62 38.81
N VAL A 117 -7.81 8.63 37.91
CA VAL A 117 -8.42 7.30 38.05
C VAL A 117 -7.48 6.29 38.72
N SER A 118 -6.16 6.49 38.65
CA SER A 118 -5.17 5.57 39.20
C SER A 118 -4.32 6.24 40.27
N GLU A 119 -4.82 6.25 41.50
CA GLU A 119 -4.03 6.64 42.67
C GLU A 119 -2.82 5.72 42.91
N SER A 120 -2.68 4.58 42.22
CA SER A 120 -1.61 3.59 42.47
C SER A 120 -0.42 3.67 41.49
N LEU A 121 -0.65 4.05 40.22
CA LEU A 121 0.40 4.05 39.19
C LEU A 121 1.35 5.25 39.27
N PHE A 122 0.92 6.34 39.91
CA PHE A 122 1.68 7.59 40.04
C PHE A 122 1.92 7.99 41.50
N ARG A 123 1.84 7.03 42.45
CA ARG A 123 2.18 7.29 43.86
C ARG A 123 3.59 7.84 43.96
N LEU A 124 3.72 8.95 44.70
CA LEU A 124 4.99 9.63 44.89
C LEU A 124 5.68 9.24 46.20
N ASP A 125 5.02 8.45 47.06
CA ASP A 125 5.63 7.93 48.27
C ASP A 125 5.40 6.42 48.42
N PRO A 126 6.43 5.59 48.16
CA PRO A 126 7.71 5.97 47.55
C PRO A 126 7.54 6.41 46.08
N LEU A 127 8.46 7.26 45.60
CA LEU A 127 8.39 7.89 44.27
C LEU A 127 8.38 6.84 43.16
N SER A 128 7.25 6.68 42.45
CA SER A 128 7.16 5.67 41.39
C SER A 128 8.05 6.03 40.17
N PRO A 129 8.69 5.04 39.53
CA PRO A 129 9.45 5.24 38.30
C PRO A 129 8.61 5.92 37.19
N CYS A 130 7.32 5.61 37.12
CA CYS A 130 6.38 6.20 36.16
C CYS A 130 6.26 7.72 36.33
N SER A 131 6.18 8.22 37.57
CA SER A 131 6.10 9.64 37.87
C SER A 131 7.34 10.42 37.39
N LEU A 132 8.52 9.82 37.54
CA LEU A 132 9.79 10.43 37.15
C LEU A 132 9.98 10.42 35.61
N ILE A 133 9.49 9.38 34.94
CA ILE A 133 9.48 9.28 33.48
C ILE A 133 8.56 10.34 32.87
N VAL A 134 7.32 10.49 33.36
CA VAL A 134 6.38 11.54 32.90
C VAL A 134 6.98 12.93 33.07
N TRP A 135 7.57 13.22 34.23
CA TRP A 135 8.24 14.50 34.49
C TRP A 135 9.38 14.76 33.51
N SER A 136 10.27 13.78 33.31
CA SER A 136 11.42 13.92 32.41
C SER A 136 11.02 14.18 30.95
N ALA A 137 9.93 13.56 30.49
CA ALA A 137 9.43 13.71 29.12
C ALA A 137 8.78 15.09 28.91
N LEU A 138 8.03 15.60 29.88
CA LEU A 138 7.27 16.85 29.77
C LEU A 138 8.02 18.09 30.26
N LEU A 139 9.12 17.94 31.01
CA LEU A 139 9.96 19.04 31.52
C LEU A 139 10.27 20.14 30.48
N PRO A 140 10.56 19.84 29.20
CA PRO A 140 10.85 20.88 28.21
C PRO A 140 9.65 21.78 27.87
N LEU A 141 8.42 21.31 28.09
CA LEU A 141 7.19 22.11 27.91
C LEU A 141 6.89 23.04 29.09
N PHE A 142 7.61 22.88 30.21
CA PHE A 142 7.40 23.66 31.43
C PHE A 142 8.57 24.62 31.74
N TYR A 143 9.49 24.79 30.80
CA TYR A 143 10.57 25.78 30.92
C TYR A 143 9.98 27.21 30.96
N PRO A 144 10.54 28.14 31.75
CA PRO A 144 10.05 29.52 31.81
C PRO A 144 10.02 30.16 30.41
N GLY A 145 8.82 30.48 29.91
CA GLY A 145 8.60 31.02 28.55
C GLY A 145 7.80 30.11 27.60
N SER A 146 7.39 28.92 28.02
CA SER A 146 6.49 28.05 27.24
C SER A 146 5.04 28.59 27.16
N PRO A 147 4.36 28.50 26.00
CA PRO A 147 2.97 28.94 25.83
C PRO A 147 1.94 27.99 26.48
N PHE A 148 2.36 26.80 26.94
CA PHE A 148 1.51 25.88 27.70
C PHE A 148 1.61 26.21 29.20
N ALA A 149 0.81 27.18 29.64
CA ALA A 149 0.50 27.28 31.06
C ALA A 149 -0.39 26.07 31.43
N VAL A 150 0.05 25.26 32.39
CA VAL A 150 -0.70 24.11 32.94
C VAL A 150 -2.02 24.55 33.61
N SER A 151 -2.34 25.84 33.58
CA SER A 151 -3.53 26.44 34.16
C SER A 151 -4.87 25.90 33.63
N PHE A 152 -4.87 25.11 32.54
CA PHE A 152 -6.06 24.44 32.02
C PHE A 152 -6.26 22.99 32.54
N HIS A 153 -5.26 22.40 33.22
CA HIS A 153 -5.29 21.03 33.72
C HIS A 153 -4.89 21.01 35.20
N GLU A 154 -5.89 21.15 36.08
CA GLU A 154 -5.69 21.44 37.50
C GLU A 154 -4.97 20.31 38.26
N GLU A 155 -5.26 19.05 37.93
CA GLU A 155 -4.63 17.89 38.61
C GLU A 155 -3.20 17.64 38.11
N LEU A 156 -2.93 17.88 36.82
CA LEU A 156 -1.58 17.84 36.27
C LEU A 156 -0.72 18.97 36.83
N ALA A 157 -1.27 20.19 36.95
CA ALA A 157 -0.59 21.33 37.54
C ALA A 157 -0.19 21.05 39.00
N ARG A 158 -1.13 20.57 39.83
CA ARG A 158 -0.85 20.18 41.23
C ARG A 158 0.17 19.05 41.33
N PHE A 159 0.07 18.03 40.47
CA PHE A 159 1.05 16.94 40.42
C PHE A 159 2.47 17.46 40.13
N PHE A 160 2.62 18.38 39.18
CA PHE A 160 3.91 18.92 38.79
C PHE A 160 4.47 19.95 39.78
N GLU A 161 3.65 20.82 40.37
CA GLU A 161 4.07 21.69 41.47
C GLU A 161 4.55 20.88 42.68
N MET A 162 3.85 19.78 42.99
CA MET A 162 4.26 18.85 44.03
C MET A 162 5.59 18.15 43.72
N VAL A 163 5.79 17.63 42.49
CA VAL A 163 7.07 17.01 42.06
C VAL A 163 8.23 18.00 42.08
N ASP A 164 8.02 19.24 41.61
CA ASP A 164 9.03 20.31 41.68
C ASP A 164 9.37 20.67 43.13
N SER A 165 8.38 20.71 44.04
CA SER A 165 8.61 20.93 45.47
C SER A 165 9.41 19.79 46.12
N LEU A 166 9.20 18.54 45.70
CA LEU A 166 9.91 17.35 46.19
C LEU A 166 11.37 17.34 45.71
N LEU A 167 11.63 17.77 44.47
CA LEU A 167 13.00 17.91 43.93
C LEU A 167 13.80 19.05 44.57
N ARG A 168 13.11 20.03 45.17
CA ARG A 168 13.72 21.10 45.97
C ARG A 168 13.92 20.72 47.44
N SER A 169 13.40 19.57 47.89
CA SER A 169 13.62 19.05 49.24
C SER A 169 15.01 18.45 49.40
N GLU A 170 15.81 19.00 50.33
CA GLU A 170 17.16 18.50 50.64
C GLU A 170 17.19 17.02 51.07
N GLN A 171 16.10 16.48 51.59
CA GLN A 171 16.00 15.09 52.06
C GLN A 171 15.97 14.08 50.91
N ILE A 172 15.26 14.38 49.82
CA ILE A 172 15.20 13.51 48.63
C ILE A 172 16.49 13.64 47.82
N LEU A 173 17.05 14.85 47.74
CA LEU A 173 18.39 15.08 47.18
C LEU A 173 19.50 14.37 47.98
N ARG A 174 19.32 14.17 49.30
CA ARG A 174 20.21 13.34 50.14
C ARG A 174 20.03 11.85 49.89
N PHE A 175 18.80 11.36 49.76
CA PHE A 175 18.52 9.96 49.41
C PHE A 175 19.23 9.55 48.10
N PHE A 176 19.15 10.39 47.06
CA PHE A 176 19.89 10.18 45.80
C PHE A 176 21.42 10.30 45.95
N LYS A 177 21.92 11.12 46.88
CA LYS A 177 23.37 11.31 47.13
C LYS A 177 23.99 10.20 47.99
N ASP A 178 23.22 9.61 48.90
CA ASP A 178 23.75 8.68 49.90
C ASP A 178 23.84 7.23 49.36
N ASP A 179 22.90 6.79 48.51
CA ASP A 179 22.99 5.48 47.84
C ASP A 179 24.06 5.45 46.73
N LEU A 180 24.26 6.56 46.01
CA LEU A 180 25.39 6.72 45.08
C LEU A 180 26.76 6.70 45.80
N LYS A 181 26.81 7.11 47.07
CA LYS A 181 28.03 7.05 47.91
C LYS A 181 28.27 5.68 48.53
N ALA A 182 27.23 4.97 48.97
CA ALA A 182 27.35 3.62 49.50
C ALA A 182 27.90 2.64 48.44
N LEU A 183 27.48 2.82 47.18
CA LEU A 183 27.99 2.06 46.02
C LEU A 183 29.47 2.34 45.69
N TRP A 184 29.99 3.53 46.01
CA TRP A 184 31.40 3.88 45.77
C TRP A 184 32.35 3.36 46.87
N SER A 185 31.81 2.96 48.02
CA SER A 185 32.60 2.66 49.22
C SER A 185 33.03 1.19 49.35
N SER A 186 32.54 0.29 48.49
CA SER A 186 32.77 -1.17 48.57
C SER A 186 33.71 -1.74 47.50
N ALA A 187 34.39 -0.89 46.72
CA ALA A 187 35.44 -1.31 45.79
C ALA A 187 36.85 -1.03 46.37
N PRO A 188 37.81 -2.00 46.33
CA PRO A 188 39.17 -1.76 46.79
C PRO A 188 39.89 -0.68 45.99
N SER A 189 40.68 0.12 46.69
CA SER A 189 41.33 1.35 46.25
C SER A 189 42.39 1.17 45.15
N ILE A 190 42.39 2.10 44.19
CA ILE A 190 43.62 2.62 43.58
C ILE A 190 43.58 4.12 43.81
N THR A 191 44.37 4.58 44.78
CA THR A 191 44.51 5.98 45.18
C THR A 191 45.28 6.79 44.13
N GLU A 192 44.73 7.96 43.83
CA GLU A 192 45.33 9.08 43.10
C GLU A 192 46.63 9.58 43.73
N PRO A 193 47.40 10.43 43.01
CA PRO A 193 48.22 11.42 43.66
C PRO A 193 47.87 12.85 43.22
N ASN A 194 47.76 13.73 44.20
CA ASN A 194 47.95 15.17 44.00
C ASN A 194 49.03 15.72 44.94
N SER A 195 49.72 16.73 44.41
CA SER A 195 50.53 17.79 45.06
C SER A 195 52.08 17.71 45.07
N CYS A 196 52.65 18.78 44.50
CA CYS A 196 53.93 19.49 44.72
C CYS A 196 55.18 18.77 45.30
N THR A 197 56.29 18.75 44.55
CA THR A 197 57.43 19.69 44.67
C THR A 197 58.65 19.28 43.80
N SER A 198 59.33 20.29 43.23
CA SER A 198 60.73 20.34 42.71
C SER A 198 61.14 19.60 41.40
N ARG A 199 61.74 20.39 40.49
CA ARG A 199 62.64 20.02 39.35
C ARG A 199 63.98 19.44 39.87
N PRO A 200 64.86 18.75 39.07
CA PRO A 200 65.22 19.08 37.68
C PRO A 200 65.62 17.93 36.69
N GLU A 201 65.72 18.32 35.41
CA GLU A 201 66.73 17.99 34.37
C GLU A 201 66.74 16.71 33.47
N THR A 202 66.68 16.99 32.14
CA THR A 202 67.42 16.38 30.98
C THR A 202 67.11 14.93 30.56
N LYS A 203 67.15 14.47 29.29
CA LYS A 203 67.62 14.95 27.96
C LYS A 203 67.11 13.95 26.88
N ALA A 204 66.75 14.44 25.68
CA ALA A 204 66.99 13.90 24.31
C ALA A 204 66.55 12.44 23.95
N CYS A 205 66.22 12.01 22.72
CA CYS A 205 66.35 12.54 21.36
C CYS A 205 65.51 11.67 20.38
N ALA A 206 64.81 12.33 19.43
CA ALA A 206 64.72 12.10 17.97
C ALA A 206 64.46 10.71 17.29
N PRO A 207 63.94 10.69 16.04
CA PRO A 207 63.02 9.69 15.47
C PRO A 207 63.54 8.98 14.19
N LYS A 208 62.69 8.17 13.50
CA LYS A 208 62.68 7.83 12.04
C LYS A 208 61.70 6.65 11.75
N GLN A 209 61.19 6.34 10.55
CA GLN A 209 60.71 7.00 9.33
C GLN A 209 60.24 5.86 8.36
N GLY A 210 59.29 6.14 7.46
CA GLY A 210 59.06 5.45 6.16
C GLY A 210 58.28 4.12 6.18
N SER A 211 57.53 3.67 5.16
CA SER A 211 57.34 4.08 3.76
C SER A 211 56.17 3.28 3.11
N ALA A 212 55.74 3.66 1.91
CA ALA A 212 54.46 3.32 1.26
C ALA A 212 54.46 2.23 0.15
N LYS A 213 53.25 1.63 -0.09
CA LYS A 213 52.62 1.09 -1.36
C LYS A 213 53.26 -0.13 -2.11
N PRO A 214 52.61 -0.81 -3.13
CA PRO A 214 51.26 -0.68 -3.78
C PRO A 214 50.48 -2.01 -4.12
N MET A 215 49.33 -1.87 -4.82
CA MET A 215 48.35 -2.83 -5.42
C MET A 215 48.86 -4.01 -6.29
N ALA A 216 48.08 -5.13 -6.36
CA ALA A 216 47.29 -5.60 -7.54
C ALA A 216 47.06 -7.14 -7.62
N LYS A 217 45.84 -7.53 -8.09
CA LYS A 217 45.44 -8.66 -8.99
C LYS A 217 44.35 -9.62 -8.51
N ALA A 218 43.41 -9.84 -9.43
CA ALA A 218 42.31 -10.80 -9.40
C ALA A 218 42.75 -12.23 -9.75
N SER A 219 42.01 -13.23 -9.26
CA SER A 219 41.85 -14.53 -9.93
C SER A 219 40.60 -15.28 -9.43
N GLN A 220 39.92 -15.92 -10.38
CA GLN A 220 38.81 -16.86 -10.20
C GLN A 220 39.30 -18.18 -9.60
N GLN A 221 38.53 -18.84 -8.72
CA GLN A 221 38.34 -20.30 -8.77
C GLN A 221 37.20 -20.84 -7.90
N LYS A 222 36.79 -22.04 -8.30
CA LYS A 222 35.56 -22.80 -7.99
C LYS A 222 35.46 -23.31 -6.55
N ALA A 223 34.20 -23.61 -6.21
CA ALA A 223 33.72 -24.28 -5.00
C ALA A 223 34.42 -25.60 -4.65
N VAL A 224 34.64 -25.80 -3.35
CA VAL A 224 34.59 -27.12 -2.68
C VAL A 224 33.83 -26.96 -1.37
N CYS A 225 32.79 -27.79 -1.24
CA CYS A 225 31.91 -27.94 -0.09
C CYS A 225 32.65 -28.66 1.05
N SER A 226 32.58 -28.16 2.28
CA SER A 226 32.97 -28.88 3.50
C SER A 226 32.25 -28.30 4.71
N ILE A 227 30.98 -28.69 4.90
CA ILE A 227 30.22 -28.42 6.11
C ILE A 227 30.62 -29.47 7.15
N LYS A 228 31.34 -29.06 8.20
CA LYS A 228 31.41 -29.82 9.46
C LYS A 228 30.19 -29.46 10.30
N GLN A 229 29.38 -30.46 10.63
CA GLN A 229 28.37 -30.40 11.68
C GLN A 229 29.03 -30.09 13.04
N PRO A 230 28.32 -29.37 13.92
CA PRO A 230 28.37 -29.65 15.34
C PRO A 230 27.08 -30.31 15.81
N SER A 231 27.31 -31.21 16.76
CA SER A 231 26.42 -32.10 17.47
C SER A 231 25.35 -31.42 18.33
N ALA A 232 24.36 -32.24 18.67
CA ALA A 232 23.18 -31.96 19.47
C ALA A 232 23.44 -31.62 20.97
N ASN A 233 22.40 -31.01 21.57
CA ASN A 233 22.15 -30.68 22.98
C ASN A 233 22.89 -29.42 23.49
N ASP A 234 22.28 -28.40 24.09
CA ASP A 234 21.09 -28.35 24.94
C ASP A 234 20.18 -27.13 24.68
N SER A 235 18.93 -27.35 24.99
CA SER A 235 17.78 -26.45 24.94
C SER A 235 17.75 -25.45 26.10
N ALA A 236 17.49 -24.17 25.79
CA ALA A 236 16.72 -23.26 26.66
C ALA A 236 16.35 -21.95 25.92
N THR A 237 15.12 -21.94 25.41
CA THR A 237 14.18 -20.81 25.32
C THR A 237 14.74 -19.37 25.38
N LYS A 238 14.79 -18.71 24.21
CA LYS A 238 14.82 -17.24 24.08
C LYS A 238 13.51 -16.78 23.44
N SER A 239 12.69 -16.10 24.23
CA SER A 239 11.56 -15.28 23.79
C SER A 239 12.08 -13.97 23.21
N VAL A 240 11.60 -13.61 22.03
CA VAL A 240 11.79 -12.32 21.37
C VAL A 240 10.48 -11.54 21.59
N PRO A 241 10.46 -10.36 22.25
CA PRO A 241 9.24 -9.59 22.43
C PRO A 241 8.93 -8.66 21.26
N ASP A 242 7.64 -8.40 21.13
CA ASP A 242 6.92 -7.64 20.10
C ASP A 242 7.42 -6.21 19.90
N LEU A 243 7.60 -5.85 18.62
CA LEU A 243 7.71 -4.48 18.14
C LEU A 243 6.82 -4.35 16.90
N LEU A 244 5.76 -3.54 17.03
CA LEU A 244 5.12 -2.65 16.04
C LEU A 244 3.68 -2.37 16.50
N ASP A 245 3.50 -1.27 17.25
CA ASP A 245 2.20 -0.58 17.37
C ASP A 245 2.21 0.60 16.40
N ASP A 246 2.01 0.29 15.12
CA ASP A 246 1.39 1.17 14.14
C ASP A 246 -0.10 0.89 14.31
N GLY A 247 -0.81 1.74 15.06
CA GLY A 247 -2.22 2.12 14.90
C GLY A 247 -3.28 1.04 14.61
N SER A 248 -2.92 -0.22 14.73
CA SER A 248 -3.73 -1.40 14.52
C SER A 248 -3.94 -1.96 15.91
N SER A 249 -5.05 -1.57 16.52
CA SER A 249 -5.75 -2.61 17.26
C SER A 249 -5.82 -3.81 16.32
N LEU A 250 -5.37 -4.99 16.78
CA LEU A 250 -5.84 -6.25 16.22
C LEU A 250 -7.30 -6.02 15.85
N PRO A 251 -7.75 -6.28 14.60
CA PRO A 251 -9.19 -6.25 14.34
C PRO A 251 -9.77 -7.09 15.45
N THR A 252 -10.58 -6.48 16.32
CA THR A 252 -11.05 -7.10 17.55
C THR A 252 -11.74 -8.37 17.08
N THR A 253 -11.03 -9.50 17.11
CA THR A 253 -11.56 -10.75 16.62
C THR A 253 -12.72 -10.97 17.55
N LEU A 254 -13.94 -10.91 17.00
CA LEU A 254 -15.13 -11.07 17.80
C LEU A 254 -14.92 -12.32 18.63
N PRO A 255 -15.18 -12.27 19.95
CA PRO A 255 -14.94 -13.41 20.82
C PRO A 255 -15.57 -14.65 20.19
N VAL A 256 -14.78 -15.71 20.04
CA VAL A 256 -15.23 -16.94 19.41
C VAL A 256 -16.42 -17.48 20.19
N THR A 257 -17.55 -17.63 19.53
CA THR A 257 -18.77 -18.10 20.19
C THR A 257 -18.73 -19.62 20.36
N GLU A 258 -19.51 -20.16 21.29
CA GLU A 258 -19.65 -21.62 21.43
C GLU A 258 -20.22 -22.26 20.15
N ASP A 259 -21.02 -21.52 19.39
CA ASP A 259 -21.49 -21.94 18.08
C ASP A 259 -20.35 -22.03 17.06
N ASP A 260 -19.49 -21.01 16.98
CA ASP A 260 -18.30 -21.03 16.11
C ASP A 260 -17.40 -22.24 16.42
N LEU A 261 -17.18 -22.55 17.72
CA LEU A 261 -16.38 -23.70 18.15
C LEU A 261 -17.00 -25.04 17.71
N ARG A 262 -18.29 -25.26 18.02
CA ARG A 262 -18.99 -26.50 17.64
C ARG A 262 -18.96 -26.71 16.13
N GLN A 263 -19.11 -25.63 15.39
CA GLN A 263 -19.13 -25.63 13.94
C GLN A 263 -17.75 -25.88 13.32
N ALA A 264 -16.69 -25.26 13.86
CA ALA A 264 -15.33 -25.50 13.42
C ALA A 264 -14.94 -26.98 13.59
N ALA A 265 -15.26 -27.57 14.74
CA ALA A 265 -15.03 -29.00 15.00
C ALA A 265 -15.84 -29.89 14.04
N ALA A 266 -17.09 -29.53 13.75
CA ALA A 266 -17.95 -30.31 12.85
C ALA A 266 -17.52 -30.25 11.38
N CYS A 267 -17.00 -29.10 10.93
CA CYS A 267 -16.64 -28.82 9.54
C CYS A 267 -15.24 -29.30 9.15
N PHE A 268 -14.31 -29.50 10.10
CA PHE A 268 -12.94 -29.91 9.81
C PHE A 268 -12.83 -31.42 9.47
N LYS A 269 -13.48 -31.81 8.37
CA LYS A 269 -13.51 -33.15 7.79
C LYS A 269 -13.05 -33.12 6.33
N PRO A 270 -12.66 -34.25 5.71
CA PRO A 270 -12.29 -34.31 4.29
C PRO A 270 -13.33 -33.63 3.40
N LEU A 271 -12.88 -32.81 2.45
CA LEU A 271 -13.76 -32.02 1.59
C LEU A 271 -14.77 -32.89 0.81
N GLU A 272 -14.40 -34.12 0.47
CA GLU A 272 -15.23 -35.12 -0.20
C GLU A 272 -16.45 -35.56 0.63
N SER A 273 -16.39 -35.35 1.95
CA SER A 273 -17.49 -35.66 2.87
C SER A 273 -18.69 -34.72 2.67
N PHE A 274 -18.51 -33.62 1.94
CA PHE A 274 -19.55 -32.64 1.65
C PHE A 274 -20.09 -32.84 0.22
N LYS A 275 -21.42 -32.89 0.05
CA LYS A 275 -22.05 -33.00 -1.27
C LYS A 275 -21.66 -31.79 -2.14
N ARG A 276 -20.95 -32.03 -3.24
CA ARG A 276 -20.49 -31.02 -4.20
C ARG A 276 -21.47 -30.91 -5.37
N PRO A 277 -22.12 -29.76 -5.58
CA PRO A 277 -22.53 -29.39 -6.93
C PRO A 277 -21.26 -29.00 -7.70
N VAL A 278 -20.98 -29.75 -8.77
CA VAL A 278 -19.93 -29.43 -9.75
C VAL A 278 -20.47 -28.30 -10.61
N TYR A 279 -19.85 -27.13 -10.54
CA TYR A 279 -20.13 -26.08 -11.52
C TYR A 279 -19.11 -26.16 -12.63
N PRO A 280 -19.54 -26.21 -13.90
CA PRO A 280 -18.62 -26.19 -15.01
C PRO A 280 -17.82 -24.87 -14.99
N VAL A 281 -16.50 -25.00 -15.08
CA VAL A 281 -15.58 -23.89 -15.32
C VAL A 281 -16.11 -23.07 -16.52
N PRO A 282 -16.27 -21.74 -16.41
CA PRO A 282 -16.77 -20.93 -17.51
C PRO A 282 -15.90 -21.14 -18.75
N LYS A 283 -16.49 -21.67 -19.84
CA LYS A 283 -15.79 -21.85 -21.13
C LYS A 283 -16.09 -20.74 -22.15
N SER A 284 -16.83 -19.70 -21.76
CA SER A 284 -17.22 -18.62 -22.68
C SER A 284 -17.57 -17.35 -21.91
N PRO A 285 -17.27 -16.15 -22.45
CA PRO A 285 -17.64 -14.87 -21.85
C PRO A 285 -19.14 -14.59 -22.06
N GLN A 286 -20.02 -15.55 -21.77
CA GLN A 286 -21.47 -15.35 -21.82
C GLN A 286 -22.01 -15.23 -20.39
N PRO A 287 -22.98 -14.34 -20.13
CA PRO A 287 -23.77 -14.37 -18.91
C PRO A 287 -24.34 -15.78 -18.66
N LYS A 288 -24.24 -16.28 -17.42
CA LYS A 288 -24.71 -17.63 -17.05
C LYS A 288 -26.16 -17.60 -16.54
N SER A 289 -26.78 -18.77 -16.41
CA SER A 289 -28.16 -18.95 -15.92
C SER A 289 -28.43 -18.26 -14.58
N SER A 290 -29.71 -17.94 -14.33
CA SER A 290 -30.18 -17.36 -13.07
C SER A 290 -29.63 -18.08 -11.82
N GLY A 291 -29.11 -17.28 -10.88
CA GLY A 291 -28.52 -17.75 -9.61
C GLY A 291 -27.00 -17.62 -9.49
N VAL A 292 -26.29 -17.24 -10.57
CA VAL A 292 -24.87 -16.85 -10.54
C VAL A 292 -24.76 -15.36 -10.88
N ARG A 293 -24.00 -14.59 -10.08
CA ARG A 293 -23.77 -13.16 -10.34
C ARG A 293 -22.93 -12.98 -11.61
N ASN A 294 -23.37 -12.07 -12.49
CA ASN A 294 -22.61 -11.69 -13.70
C ASN A 294 -21.90 -10.36 -13.45
N ILE A 295 -20.58 -10.42 -13.31
CA ILE A 295 -19.74 -9.29 -12.92
C ILE A 295 -18.93 -8.82 -14.12
N LEU A 296 -19.24 -7.62 -14.60
CA LEU A 296 -18.46 -6.95 -15.65
C LEU A 296 -17.48 -5.99 -14.99
N ILE A 297 -16.19 -6.18 -15.22
CA ILE A 297 -15.13 -5.37 -14.61
C ILE A 297 -14.43 -4.59 -15.70
N THR A 298 -14.32 -3.29 -15.50
CA THR A 298 -13.47 -2.43 -16.33
C THR A 298 -12.41 -1.74 -15.48
N SER A 299 -11.23 -1.58 -16.04
CA SER A 299 -10.20 -0.69 -15.51
C SER A 299 -10.04 0.50 -16.44
N ALA A 300 -9.86 1.69 -15.86
CA ALA A 300 -9.56 2.90 -16.62
C ALA A 300 -8.49 2.64 -17.69
N LEU A 301 -8.80 2.98 -18.94
CA LEU A 301 -7.92 2.76 -20.08
C LEU A 301 -6.63 3.59 -19.89
N PRO A 302 -5.45 2.98 -19.70
CA PRO A 302 -4.20 3.72 -19.68
C PRO A 302 -3.96 4.44 -20.99
N TYR A 303 -3.54 5.70 -20.90
CA TYR A 303 -3.16 6.47 -22.07
C TYR A 303 -1.85 5.95 -22.67
N VAL A 304 -1.88 5.56 -23.94
CA VAL A 304 -0.84 4.73 -24.56
C VAL A 304 0.53 5.41 -24.64
N ASN A 305 0.59 6.73 -24.76
CA ASN A 305 1.84 7.41 -25.11
C ASN A 305 2.84 7.53 -23.93
N ASN A 306 2.55 6.93 -22.78
CA ASN A 306 3.38 6.98 -21.58
C ASN A 306 3.54 5.60 -20.95
N VAL A 307 4.77 5.27 -20.55
CA VAL A 307 5.03 4.12 -19.68
C VAL A 307 4.25 4.29 -18.38
N PRO A 308 3.46 3.30 -17.94
CA PRO A 308 2.70 3.40 -16.71
C PRO A 308 3.65 3.34 -15.51
N HIS A 309 3.43 4.21 -14.52
CA HIS A 309 4.11 4.15 -13.23
C HIS A 309 3.32 3.34 -12.19
N LEU A 310 3.94 3.01 -11.06
CA LEU A 310 3.31 2.20 -10.01
C LEU A 310 1.97 2.78 -9.55
N GLY A 311 1.90 4.10 -9.40
CA GLY A 311 0.67 4.84 -9.08
C GLY A 311 -0.48 4.65 -10.09
N ASN A 312 -0.19 4.59 -11.40
CA ASN A 312 -1.23 4.29 -12.40
C ASN A 312 -1.77 2.88 -12.21
N MET A 313 -0.87 1.91 -12.01
CA MET A 313 -1.25 0.50 -11.90
C MET A 313 -2.09 0.23 -10.66
N ILE A 314 -1.65 0.68 -9.47
CA ILE A 314 -2.41 0.45 -8.24
C ILE A 314 -3.76 1.17 -8.24
N GLY A 315 -3.85 2.34 -8.85
CA GLY A 315 -5.09 3.11 -8.93
C GLY A 315 -6.13 2.52 -9.89
N SER A 316 -5.71 1.69 -10.86
CA SER A 316 -6.65 1.11 -11.83
C SER A 316 -6.37 -0.37 -12.11
N THR A 317 -5.37 -0.70 -12.92
CA THR A 317 -5.25 -2.03 -13.56
C THR A 317 -4.96 -3.15 -12.58
N LEU A 318 -4.08 -2.93 -11.60
CA LEU A 318 -3.79 -3.91 -10.56
C LEU A 318 -4.99 -4.13 -9.64
N SER A 319 -5.66 -3.05 -9.21
CA SER A 319 -6.87 -3.15 -8.37
C SER A 319 -7.99 -3.93 -9.07
N ALA A 320 -8.24 -3.63 -10.34
CA ALA A 320 -9.26 -4.33 -11.13
C ALA A 320 -8.94 -5.82 -11.32
N SER A 321 -7.67 -6.14 -11.61
CA SER A 321 -7.25 -7.53 -11.83
C SER A 321 -7.33 -8.37 -10.54
N VAL A 322 -6.97 -7.81 -9.39
CA VAL A 322 -7.13 -8.48 -8.09
C VAL A 322 -8.60 -8.79 -7.81
N PHE A 323 -9.49 -7.83 -8.06
CA PHE A 323 -10.93 -8.05 -7.87
C PHE A 323 -11.50 -9.07 -8.87
N ALA A 324 -11.05 -9.06 -10.13
CA ALA A 324 -11.45 -10.04 -11.13
C ALA A 324 -11.05 -11.47 -10.73
N LEU A 325 -9.80 -11.66 -10.29
CA LEU A 325 -9.32 -12.95 -9.80
C LEU A 325 -10.07 -13.41 -8.53
N TYR A 326 -10.44 -12.47 -7.64
CA TYR A 326 -11.31 -12.78 -6.51
C TYR A 326 -12.67 -13.27 -6.97
N CYS A 327 -13.33 -12.56 -7.88
CA CYS A 327 -14.65 -12.94 -8.37
C CYS A 327 -14.62 -14.31 -9.08
N ASP A 328 -13.53 -14.65 -9.78
CA ASP A 328 -13.31 -15.97 -10.38
C ASP A 328 -13.25 -17.07 -9.31
N VAL A 329 -12.40 -16.92 -8.29
CA VAL A 329 -12.34 -17.92 -7.20
C VAL A 329 -13.62 -17.95 -6.35
N ALA A 330 -14.35 -16.84 -6.24
CA ALA A 330 -15.67 -16.77 -5.61
C ALA A 330 -16.77 -17.47 -6.44
N GLY A 331 -16.46 -17.89 -7.68
CA GLY A 331 -17.35 -18.65 -8.55
C GLY A 331 -18.38 -17.80 -9.28
N TYR A 332 -18.13 -16.50 -9.42
CA TYR A 332 -18.97 -15.60 -10.21
C TYR A 332 -18.69 -15.76 -11.70
N ASN A 333 -19.62 -15.29 -12.52
CA ASN A 333 -19.37 -15.17 -13.94
C ASN A 333 -18.74 -13.82 -14.22
N VAL A 334 -17.45 -13.81 -14.51
CA VAL A 334 -16.65 -12.57 -14.60
C VAL A 334 -16.25 -12.32 -16.05
N LEU A 335 -16.38 -11.07 -16.46
CA LEU A 335 -15.74 -10.56 -17.67
C LEU A 335 -14.95 -9.30 -17.32
N SER A 336 -13.63 -9.37 -17.45
CA SER A 336 -12.70 -8.30 -17.12
C SER A 336 -12.06 -7.72 -18.37
N ILE A 337 -12.26 -6.42 -18.60
CA ILE A 337 -11.90 -5.73 -19.84
C ILE A 337 -11.05 -4.50 -19.53
N CYS A 338 -9.96 -4.34 -20.26
CA CYS A 338 -9.17 -3.10 -20.29
C CYS A 338 -8.53 -2.95 -21.67
N GLY A 339 -7.74 -1.90 -21.87
CA GLY A 339 -7.04 -1.65 -23.12
C GLY A 339 -6.38 -0.29 -23.10
N THR A 340 -5.67 0.04 -24.17
CA THR A 340 -5.02 1.35 -24.31
C THR A 340 -5.95 2.38 -24.93
N ASP A 341 -5.95 3.59 -24.36
CA ASP A 341 -6.52 4.78 -24.97
C ASP A 341 -5.47 5.46 -25.85
N GLU A 342 -5.77 5.59 -27.14
CA GLU A 342 -4.78 5.82 -28.19
C GLU A 342 -5.00 7.11 -29.00
N TYR A 343 -6.15 7.75 -28.87
CA TYR A 343 -6.48 8.95 -29.65
C TYR A 343 -6.05 10.25 -28.96
N GLY A 344 -6.20 11.37 -29.69
CA GLY A 344 -6.01 12.71 -29.15
C GLY A 344 -4.63 13.33 -29.38
N THR A 345 -4.54 14.62 -29.04
CA THR A 345 -3.42 15.50 -29.41
C THR A 345 -2.08 15.08 -28.82
N ALA A 346 -2.07 14.44 -27.64
CA ALA A 346 -0.83 14.04 -27.00
C ALA A 346 -0.18 12.83 -27.70
N THR A 347 -0.95 11.98 -28.37
CA THR A 347 -0.42 10.94 -29.27
C THR A 347 0.24 11.56 -30.48
N GLU A 348 -0.41 12.51 -31.17
CA GLU A 348 0.18 13.21 -32.33
C GLU A 348 1.47 13.95 -31.97
N ALA A 349 1.47 14.65 -30.82
CA ALA A 349 2.64 15.37 -30.33
C ALA A 349 3.81 14.42 -30.01
N LYS A 350 3.51 13.27 -29.40
CA LYS A 350 4.53 12.28 -29.06
C LYS A 350 5.06 11.58 -30.32
N ALA A 351 4.18 11.21 -31.25
CA ALA A 351 4.53 10.70 -32.58
C ALA A 351 5.49 11.64 -33.31
N LEU A 352 5.18 12.94 -33.34
CA LEU A 352 6.07 13.94 -33.93
C LEU A 352 7.43 14.00 -33.21
N SER A 353 7.44 13.97 -31.88
CA SER A 353 8.70 14.00 -31.10
C SER A 353 9.60 12.78 -31.31
N GLU A 354 9.00 11.61 -31.60
CA GLU A 354 9.72 10.36 -31.86
C GLU A 354 9.89 10.06 -33.36
N GLN A 355 9.49 10.99 -34.23
CA GLN A 355 9.56 10.83 -35.69
C GLN A 355 8.83 9.57 -36.19
N MET A 356 7.66 9.28 -35.60
CA MET A 356 6.80 8.15 -35.94
C MET A 356 5.40 8.65 -36.36
N THR A 357 4.61 7.81 -37.02
CA THR A 357 3.17 8.08 -37.18
C THR A 357 2.42 7.82 -35.87
N PRO A 358 1.23 8.43 -35.65
CA PRO A 358 0.39 8.12 -34.49
C PRO A 358 0.10 6.62 -34.33
N ARG A 359 -0.14 5.90 -35.43
CA ARG A 359 -0.34 4.45 -35.40
C ARG A 359 0.89 3.69 -34.90
N GLN A 360 2.07 4.01 -35.44
CA GLN A 360 3.33 3.36 -35.05
C GLN A 360 3.65 3.55 -33.57
N ILE A 361 3.44 4.76 -33.04
CA ILE A 361 3.69 5.02 -31.62
C ILE A 361 2.69 4.27 -30.72
N CYS A 362 1.41 4.22 -31.11
CA CYS A 362 0.42 3.44 -30.40
C CYS A 362 0.76 1.95 -30.41
N ASP A 363 1.16 1.39 -31.55
CA ASP A 363 1.56 -0.03 -31.66
C ASP A 363 2.76 -0.35 -30.76
N LYS A 364 3.78 0.52 -30.75
CA LYS A 364 4.97 0.39 -29.90
C LYS A 364 4.60 0.37 -28.42
N TYR A 365 3.83 1.36 -27.98
CA TYR A 365 3.53 1.50 -26.55
C TYR A 365 2.42 0.56 -26.08
N HIS A 366 1.44 0.20 -26.92
CA HIS A 366 0.45 -0.83 -26.58
C HIS A 366 1.15 -2.15 -26.23
N LYS A 367 2.13 -2.57 -27.05
CA LYS A 367 2.97 -3.73 -26.75
C LYS A 367 3.68 -3.57 -25.40
N LEU A 368 4.29 -2.42 -25.14
CA LEU A 368 4.97 -2.14 -23.87
C LEU A 368 4.03 -2.23 -22.66
N HIS A 369 2.80 -1.70 -22.77
CA HIS A 369 1.78 -1.85 -21.73
C HIS A 369 1.43 -3.32 -21.50
N CYS A 370 1.19 -4.09 -22.56
CA CYS A 370 0.92 -5.53 -22.47
C CYS A 370 2.07 -6.29 -21.78
N ASP A 371 3.31 -6.01 -22.17
CA ASP A 371 4.51 -6.65 -21.60
C ASP A 371 4.64 -6.33 -20.09
N ILE A 372 4.44 -5.07 -19.70
CA ILE A 372 4.45 -4.63 -18.30
C ILE A 372 3.33 -5.32 -17.50
N TYR A 373 2.09 -5.26 -17.98
CA TYR A 373 0.95 -5.84 -17.26
C TYR A 373 1.06 -7.36 -17.15
N SER A 374 1.52 -8.03 -18.21
CA SER A 374 1.80 -9.46 -18.16
C SER A 374 2.88 -9.80 -17.13
N TRP A 375 3.97 -9.03 -17.07
CA TRP A 375 5.03 -9.26 -16.06
C TRP A 375 4.53 -9.05 -14.63
N PHE A 376 3.66 -8.05 -14.43
CA PHE A 376 3.00 -7.79 -13.15
C PHE A 376 1.91 -8.82 -12.79
N ASP A 377 1.71 -9.90 -13.55
CA ASP A 377 0.57 -10.84 -13.42
C ASP A 377 -0.80 -10.12 -13.41
N ILE A 378 -0.92 -9.00 -14.12
CA ILE A 378 -2.18 -8.28 -14.32
C ILE A 378 -2.84 -8.91 -15.55
N GLN A 379 -3.86 -9.72 -15.29
CA GLN A 379 -4.60 -10.43 -16.32
C GLN A 379 -6.01 -9.85 -16.44
N PHE A 380 -6.41 -9.62 -17.68
CA PHE A 380 -7.77 -9.33 -18.11
C PHE A 380 -8.19 -10.42 -19.08
N ASP A 381 -9.48 -10.71 -19.18
CA ASP A 381 -10.00 -11.62 -20.21
C ASP A 381 -9.65 -11.13 -21.61
N TYR A 382 -9.69 -9.80 -21.78
CA TYR A 382 -9.20 -9.16 -22.99
C TYR A 382 -8.62 -7.77 -22.72
N PHE A 383 -7.41 -7.54 -23.20
CA PHE A 383 -6.73 -6.25 -23.20
C PHE A 383 -6.66 -5.69 -24.63
N GLY A 384 -7.58 -4.79 -24.96
CA GLY A 384 -7.77 -4.27 -26.32
C GLY A 384 -7.23 -2.85 -26.54
N ARG A 385 -7.81 -2.17 -27.53
CA ARG A 385 -7.35 -0.87 -28.07
C ARG A 385 -8.52 -0.03 -28.54
N THR A 386 -8.42 1.31 -28.47
CA THR A 386 -9.45 2.20 -29.03
C THR A 386 -9.28 2.46 -30.54
N THR A 387 -8.12 2.17 -31.15
CA THR A 387 -7.92 2.33 -32.60
C THR A 387 -8.34 1.08 -33.40
N THR A 388 -9.63 0.76 -33.40
CA THR A 388 -10.19 -0.39 -34.14
C THR A 388 -11.44 0.00 -34.92
N ASP A 389 -11.76 -0.74 -35.97
CA ASP A 389 -12.96 -0.52 -36.78
C ASP A 389 -14.24 -0.64 -35.92
N LYS A 390 -14.28 -1.59 -34.98
CA LYS A 390 -15.38 -1.75 -34.03
C LYS A 390 -15.54 -0.56 -33.09
N HIS A 391 -14.45 0.09 -32.71
CA HIS A 391 -14.52 1.31 -31.92
C HIS A 391 -15.17 2.44 -32.71
N GLN A 392 -14.72 2.67 -33.95
CA GLN A 392 -15.33 3.67 -34.82
C GLN A 392 -16.83 3.39 -35.05
N GLU A 393 -17.20 2.15 -35.38
CA GLU A 393 -18.60 1.74 -35.59
C GLU A 393 -19.48 2.07 -34.38
N ILE A 394 -19.05 1.69 -33.18
CA ILE A 394 -19.85 1.85 -31.94
C ILE A 394 -19.91 3.32 -31.50
N VAL A 395 -18.82 4.07 -31.65
CA VAL A 395 -18.79 5.51 -31.34
C VAL A 395 -19.74 6.27 -32.26
N GLN A 396 -19.71 5.97 -33.57
CA GLN A 396 -20.60 6.59 -34.55
C GLN A 396 -22.07 6.19 -34.34
N ASP A 397 -22.36 4.94 -34.01
CA ASP A 397 -23.71 4.47 -33.66
C ASP A 397 -24.26 5.19 -32.40
N LEU A 398 -23.44 5.32 -31.35
CA LEU A 398 -23.86 6.03 -30.13
C LEU A 398 -24.07 7.52 -30.41
N PHE A 399 -23.18 8.14 -31.18
CA PHE A 399 -23.33 9.52 -31.62
C PHE A 399 -24.63 9.74 -32.41
N GLN A 400 -24.94 8.86 -33.36
CA GLN A 400 -26.15 8.96 -34.17
C GLN A 400 -27.41 8.96 -33.29
N LYS A 401 -27.48 8.07 -32.28
CA LYS A 401 -28.59 8.04 -31.32
C LYS A 401 -28.70 9.32 -30.51
N LEU A 402 -27.57 9.86 -30.06
CA LEU A 402 -27.52 11.14 -29.32
C LEU A 402 -28.00 12.30 -30.20
N TRP A 403 -27.61 12.31 -31.47
CA TRP A 403 -28.02 13.29 -32.47
C TRP A 403 -29.53 13.22 -32.74
N GLU A 404 -30.06 12.03 -33.03
CA GLU A 404 -31.49 11.78 -33.27
C GLU A 404 -32.36 12.13 -32.05
N ASN A 405 -31.87 11.85 -30.84
CA ASN A 405 -32.54 12.21 -29.59
C ASN A 405 -32.34 13.69 -29.20
N GLN A 406 -31.71 14.50 -30.07
CA GLN A 406 -31.49 15.94 -29.90
C GLN A 406 -30.69 16.30 -28.63
N TYR A 407 -29.71 15.48 -28.24
CA TYR A 407 -28.79 15.78 -27.13
C TYR A 407 -27.45 16.34 -27.60
N ILE A 408 -27.28 16.52 -28.90
CA ILE A 408 -26.12 17.19 -29.50
C ILE A 408 -26.57 18.55 -30.01
N VAL A 409 -25.79 19.58 -29.69
CA VAL A 409 -25.99 20.95 -30.17
C VAL A 409 -24.74 21.43 -30.91
N GLU A 410 -24.93 22.33 -31.86
CA GLU A 410 -23.85 22.96 -32.62
C GLU A 410 -23.55 24.35 -32.07
N ASP A 411 -22.27 24.69 -31.95
CA ASP A 411 -21.82 26.04 -31.61
C ASP A 411 -20.48 26.35 -32.29
N THR A 412 -20.13 27.63 -32.40
CA THR A 412 -18.87 28.09 -32.98
C THR A 412 -17.89 28.51 -31.90
N VAL A 413 -16.65 28.03 -31.99
CA VAL A 413 -15.57 28.40 -31.07
C VAL A 413 -14.52 29.21 -31.84
N GLU A 414 -14.12 30.34 -31.28
CA GLU A 414 -12.98 31.10 -31.78
C GLU A 414 -11.68 30.46 -31.31
N GLN A 415 -10.80 30.12 -32.25
CA GLN A 415 -9.52 29.48 -31.98
C GLN A 415 -8.41 30.13 -32.80
N LEU A 416 -7.18 30.03 -32.31
CA LEU A 416 -6.01 30.47 -33.05
C LEU A 416 -5.64 29.44 -34.11
N PHE A 417 -5.58 29.86 -35.37
CA PHE A 417 -5.19 29.07 -36.52
C PHE A 417 -3.82 29.53 -37.04
N CYS A 418 -2.88 28.59 -37.17
CA CYS A 418 -1.60 28.88 -37.78
C CYS A 418 -1.67 28.58 -39.27
N GLU A 419 -1.61 29.61 -40.12
CA GLU A 419 -1.70 29.46 -41.57
C GLU A 419 -0.51 28.67 -42.13
N ASN A 420 0.69 28.90 -41.60
CA ASN A 420 1.90 28.20 -42.02
C ASN A 420 1.88 26.70 -41.67
N CYS A 421 1.35 26.34 -40.50
CA CYS A 421 1.17 24.93 -40.11
C CYS A 421 -0.16 24.33 -40.62
N SER A 422 -1.02 25.16 -41.23
CA SER A 422 -2.37 24.82 -41.69
C SER A 422 -3.19 24.04 -40.66
N LYS A 423 -3.15 24.47 -39.38
CA LYS A 423 -3.88 23.81 -38.28
C LYS A 423 -4.31 24.78 -37.19
N PHE A 424 -5.40 24.43 -36.50
CA PHE A 424 -5.77 25.06 -35.24
C PHE A 424 -4.75 24.71 -34.15
N LEU A 425 -4.44 25.69 -33.29
CA LEU A 425 -3.46 25.56 -32.22
C LEU A 425 -4.19 25.31 -30.90
N ALA A 426 -3.87 24.19 -30.26
CA ALA A 426 -4.18 24.02 -28.85
C ALA A 426 -3.37 25.01 -28.00
N ASP A 427 -3.90 25.41 -26.83
CA ASP A 427 -3.29 26.41 -25.94
C ASP A 427 -1.80 26.16 -25.65
N ARG A 428 -1.40 24.88 -25.51
CA ARG A 428 -0.01 24.46 -25.28
C ARG A 428 0.95 24.75 -26.44
N PHE A 429 0.43 25.00 -27.63
CA PHE A 429 1.17 25.35 -28.85
C PHE A 429 1.09 26.85 -29.16
N VAL A 430 0.51 27.64 -28.26
CA VAL A 430 0.43 29.09 -28.35
C VAL A 430 1.26 29.71 -27.23
N GLU A 431 2.16 30.60 -27.61
CA GLU A 431 2.93 31.46 -26.72
C GLU A 431 2.69 32.92 -27.11
N GLY A 432 2.81 33.86 -26.19
CA GLY A 432 2.63 35.28 -26.50
C GLY A 432 2.75 36.18 -25.29
N THR A 433 2.52 37.47 -25.49
CA THR A 433 2.57 38.45 -24.41
C THR A 433 1.28 38.43 -23.58
N CYS A 434 1.42 38.22 -22.26
CA CYS A 434 0.33 38.26 -21.30
C CYS A 434 -0.36 39.64 -21.33
N PRO A 435 -1.68 39.71 -21.55
CA PRO A 435 -2.43 40.97 -21.59
C PRO A 435 -2.49 41.67 -20.23
N PHE A 436 -2.25 40.93 -19.14
CA PHE A 436 -2.39 41.43 -17.77
C PHE A 436 -1.07 41.95 -17.17
N CYS A 437 0.01 41.18 -17.25
CA CYS A 437 1.29 41.53 -16.63
C CYS A 437 2.41 41.83 -17.63
N LYS A 438 2.11 41.82 -18.93
CA LYS A 438 3.05 42.08 -20.04
C LYS A 438 4.26 41.13 -20.06
N TYR A 439 4.10 39.91 -19.53
CA TYR A 439 5.11 38.86 -19.67
C TYR A 439 5.10 38.34 -21.10
N ASP A 440 6.23 38.42 -21.82
CA ASP A 440 6.30 38.19 -23.27
C ASP A 440 6.20 36.72 -23.71
N ASP A 441 6.23 35.78 -22.77
CA ASP A 441 6.28 34.34 -23.05
C ASP A 441 5.23 33.56 -22.24
N ALA A 442 4.04 34.13 -22.12
CA ALA A 442 2.89 33.47 -21.51
C ALA A 442 2.34 32.38 -22.43
N ARG A 443 1.85 31.30 -21.83
CA ARG A 443 1.21 30.18 -22.53
C ARG A 443 -0.26 30.50 -22.81
N GLY A 444 -0.86 29.81 -23.77
CA GLY A 444 -2.25 30.02 -24.17
C GLY A 444 -3.28 29.78 -23.06
N ASP A 445 -2.95 28.97 -22.05
CA ASP A 445 -3.82 28.58 -20.95
C ASP A 445 -3.53 29.34 -19.64
N GLN A 446 -2.26 29.73 -19.44
CA GLN A 446 -1.80 30.33 -18.19
C GLN A 446 -0.54 31.18 -18.41
N CYS A 447 -0.49 32.32 -17.73
CA CYS A 447 0.75 33.09 -17.61
C CYS A 447 1.58 32.58 -16.42
N ASP A 448 2.78 32.06 -16.68
CA ASP A 448 3.66 31.52 -15.62
C ASP A 448 4.22 32.62 -14.68
N LYS A 449 4.22 33.89 -15.10
CA LYS A 449 4.71 35.01 -14.28
C LYS A 449 3.69 35.50 -13.25
N CYS A 450 2.43 35.68 -13.66
CA CYS A 450 1.38 36.19 -12.77
C CYS A 450 0.38 35.13 -12.31
N GLY A 451 0.52 33.89 -12.77
CA GLY A 451 -0.31 32.74 -12.41
C GLY A 451 -1.73 32.76 -12.99
N ARG A 452 -2.13 33.82 -13.70
CA ARG A 452 -3.51 34.01 -14.17
C ARG A 452 -3.84 33.07 -15.34
N LEU A 453 -4.98 32.40 -15.24
CA LEU A 453 -5.57 31.61 -16.32
C LEU A 453 -6.21 32.54 -17.35
N MET A 454 -6.12 32.17 -18.62
CA MET A 454 -6.62 32.97 -19.74
C MET A 454 -6.89 32.10 -20.96
N ASN A 455 -7.65 32.63 -21.92
CA ASN A 455 -7.85 31.96 -23.21
C ASN A 455 -6.74 32.35 -24.19
N ALA A 456 -6.33 31.43 -25.06
CA ALA A 456 -5.23 31.67 -25.99
C ALA A 456 -5.48 32.86 -26.94
N VAL A 457 -6.75 33.09 -27.31
CA VAL A 457 -7.18 34.24 -28.14
C VAL A 457 -6.95 35.60 -27.47
N GLU A 458 -6.79 35.65 -26.15
CA GLU A 458 -6.54 36.89 -25.39
C GLU A 458 -5.04 37.27 -25.35
N LEU A 459 -4.14 36.36 -25.78
CA LEU A 459 -2.71 36.66 -25.84
C LEU A 459 -2.44 37.78 -26.84
N LYS A 460 -1.59 38.74 -26.43
CA LYS A 460 -1.08 39.76 -27.33
C LYS A 460 0.10 39.19 -28.10
N GLN A 461 0.19 39.49 -29.39
CA GLN A 461 1.25 38.96 -30.27
C GLN A 461 1.42 37.45 -30.12
N PRO A 462 0.35 36.65 -30.34
CA PRO A 462 0.46 35.22 -30.23
C PRO A 462 1.46 34.71 -31.28
N ARG A 463 2.15 33.63 -30.94
CA ARG A 463 3.14 32.93 -31.73
C ARG A 463 2.88 31.44 -31.64
N CYS A 464 2.95 30.77 -32.79
CA CYS A 464 2.88 29.33 -32.86
C CYS A 464 4.18 28.73 -32.34
N LYS A 465 4.14 27.93 -31.27
CA LYS A 465 5.33 27.27 -30.70
C LYS A 465 6.08 26.40 -31.72
N THR A 466 5.38 25.85 -32.72
CA THR A 466 5.94 24.96 -33.73
C THR A 466 6.75 25.70 -34.80
N CYS A 467 6.26 26.82 -35.33
CA CYS A 467 6.88 27.50 -36.48
C CYS A 467 7.18 28.98 -36.24
N GLN A 468 6.91 29.49 -35.04
CA GLN A 468 7.10 30.87 -34.59
C GLN A 468 6.26 31.92 -35.34
N HIS A 469 5.43 31.51 -36.30
CA HIS A 469 4.54 32.40 -37.04
C HIS A 469 3.36 32.88 -36.16
N SER A 470 2.87 34.09 -36.40
CA SER A 470 1.69 34.62 -35.70
C SER A 470 0.41 33.94 -36.20
N PRO A 471 -0.35 33.26 -35.32
CA PRO A 471 -1.63 32.69 -35.69
C PRO A 471 -2.72 33.77 -35.76
N VAL A 472 -3.77 33.48 -36.53
CA VAL A 472 -4.96 34.33 -36.70
C VAL A 472 -6.17 33.70 -36.01
N VAL A 473 -7.07 34.52 -35.46
CA VAL A 473 -8.32 34.00 -34.90
C VAL A 473 -9.22 33.55 -36.05
N ARG A 474 -9.71 32.31 -35.98
CA ARG A 474 -10.72 31.77 -36.90
C ARG A 474 -11.83 31.09 -36.10
N SER A 475 -13.07 31.27 -36.53
CA SER A 475 -14.22 30.56 -35.98
C SER A 475 -14.28 29.15 -36.56
N SER A 476 -14.46 28.15 -35.68
CA SER A 476 -14.56 26.74 -36.02
C SER A 476 -15.88 26.19 -35.47
N LYS A 477 -16.70 25.56 -36.32
CA LYS A 477 -17.93 24.88 -35.86
C LYS A 477 -17.58 23.63 -35.06
N HIS A 478 -18.30 23.40 -33.96
CA HIS A 478 -18.10 22.26 -33.09
C HIS A 478 -19.44 21.69 -32.59
N LEU A 479 -19.44 20.38 -32.37
CA LEU A 479 -20.54 19.68 -31.70
C LEU A 479 -20.31 19.64 -30.19
N PHE A 480 -21.40 19.78 -29.43
CA PHE A 480 -21.43 19.73 -27.98
C PHE A 480 -22.48 18.74 -27.50
N LEU A 481 -22.13 17.95 -26.48
CA LEU A 481 -23.11 17.19 -25.70
C LEU A 481 -23.84 18.15 -24.76
N ASP A 482 -25.16 18.24 -24.91
CA ASP A 482 -26.05 19.05 -24.07
C ASP A 482 -26.30 18.36 -22.73
N LEU A 483 -25.29 18.46 -21.85
CA LEU A 483 -25.39 17.96 -20.47
C LEU A 483 -26.54 18.60 -19.67
N PRO A 484 -26.82 19.92 -19.75
CA PRO A 484 -27.98 20.51 -19.08
C PRO A 484 -29.29 19.79 -19.40
N LYS A 485 -29.51 19.42 -20.67
CA LYS A 485 -30.75 18.73 -21.08
C LYS A 485 -30.92 17.33 -20.47
N ILE A 486 -29.83 16.59 -20.28
CA ILE A 486 -29.87 15.23 -19.68
C ILE A 486 -29.71 15.23 -18.16
N GLU A 487 -29.31 16.36 -17.57
CA GLU A 487 -29.00 16.52 -16.14
C GLU A 487 -30.09 15.94 -15.22
N PRO A 488 -31.40 16.14 -15.41
CA PRO A 488 -32.40 15.60 -14.48
C PRO A 488 -32.37 14.07 -14.37
N LYS A 489 -32.21 13.37 -15.52
CA LYS A 489 -32.11 11.90 -15.54
C LYS A 489 -30.78 11.43 -14.96
N LEU A 490 -29.71 12.16 -15.25
CA LEU A 490 -28.38 11.85 -14.74
C LEU A 490 -28.27 12.06 -13.23
N ALA A 491 -28.85 13.14 -12.69
CA ALA A 491 -28.88 13.43 -11.27
C ALA A 491 -29.62 12.33 -10.51
N ALA A 492 -30.79 11.89 -11.02
CA ALA A 492 -31.51 10.76 -10.45
C ALA A 492 -30.69 9.45 -10.48
N PHE A 493 -29.97 9.19 -11.57
CA PHE A 493 -29.05 8.05 -11.66
C PHE A 493 -27.92 8.14 -10.64
N VAL A 494 -27.24 9.29 -10.54
CA VAL A 494 -26.14 9.51 -9.60
C VAL A 494 -26.64 9.41 -8.17
N GLU A 495 -27.79 9.97 -7.83
CA GLU A 495 -28.38 9.85 -6.49
C GLU A 495 -28.69 8.39 -6.15
N GLN A 496 -29.35 7.67 -7.06
CA GLN A 496 -29.67 6.25 -6.89
C GLN A 496 -28.41 5.39 -6.77
N ARG A 497 -27.30 5.74 -7.44
CA ARG A 497 -26.06 4.95 -7.36
C ARG A 497 -25.17 5.37 -6.20
N ALA A 498 -25.05 6.65 -5.90
CA ALA A 498 -24.16 7.15 -4.85
C ALA A 498 -24.68 6.83 -3.44
N TYR A 499 -26.01 6.80 -3.24
CA TYR A 499 -26.59 6.67 -1.90
C TYR A 499 -27.36 5.37 -1.66
N ASN A 500 -27.40 4.46 -2.63
CA ASN A 500 -28.00 3.14 -2.42
C ASN A 500 -27.06 2.25 -1.57
N PRO A 501 -27.55 1.62 -0.48
CA PRO A 501 -26.75 0.74 0.38
C PRO A 501 -26.11 -0.46 -0.35
N THR A 502 -26.67 -0.88 -1.48
CA THR A 502 -26.16 -1.98 -2.31
C THR A 502 -25.09 -1.55 -3.32
N SER A 503 -24.81 -0.24 -3.43
CA SER A 503 -23.81 0.32 -4.32
C SER A 503 -22.49 0.59 -3.61
N LEU A 504 -21.39 0.26 -4.28
CA LEU A 504 -20.03 0.35 -3.73
C LEU A 504 -19.26 1.53 -4.32
N TRP A 505 -19.95 2.65 -4.56
CA TRP A 505 -19.28 3.89 -4.92
C TRP A 505 -18.39 4.36 -3.76
N THR A 506 -17.11 4.60 -4.03
CA THR A 506 -16.19 5.11 -3.01
C THR A 506 -16.56 6.54 -2.60
N THR A 507 -16.21 6.95 -1.38
CA THR A 507 -16.56 8.27 -0.84
C THR A 507 -16.13 9.40 -1.77
N ASN A 508 -14.90 9.36 -2.27
CA ASN A 508 -14.38 10.34 -3.23
C ASN A 508 -15.21 10.39 -4.52
N ALA A 509 -15.63 9.24 -5.06
CA ALA A 509 -16.44 9.18 -6.26
C ALA A 509 -17.80 9.85 -6.05
N ARG A 510 -18.45 9.59 -4.90
CA ARG A 510 -19.73 10.21 -4.51
C ARG A 510 -19.61 11.71 -4.33
N THR A 511 -18.55 12.17 -3.67
CA THR A 511 -18.31 13.60 -3.42
C THR A 511 -18.05 14.35 -4.72
N ILE A 512 -17.20 13.81 -5.59
CA ILE A 512 -16.89 14.42 -6.90
C ILE A 512 -18.13 14.46 -7.78
N SER A 513 -18.87 13.35 -7.91
CA SER A 513 -20.07 13.30 -8.76
C SER A 513 -21.16 14.25 -8.26
N SER A 514 -21.40 14.29 -6.95
CA SER A 514 -22.41 15.18 -6.36
C SER A 514 -22.04 16.66 -6.52
N THR A 515 -20.73 16.98 -6.44
CA THR A 515 -20.23 18.35 -6.67
C THR A 515 -20.49 18.78 -8.12
N TRP A 516 -20.21 17.92 -9.09
CA TRP A 516 -20.46 18.20 -10.51
C TRP A 516 -21.94 18.45 -10.82
N ILE A 517 -22.85 17.67 -10.22
CA ILE A 517 -24.29 17.88 -10.37
C ILE A 517 -24.72 19.19 -9.70
N ARG A 518 -24.29 19.43 -8.46
CA ARG A 518 -24.66 20.65 -7.70
C ARG A 518 -24.21 21.94 -8.39
N ASP A 519 -23.02 21.94 -8.98
CA ASP A 519 -22.46 23.14 -9.61
C ASP A 519 -23.13 23.47 -10.97
N GLY A 520 -24.02 22.58 -11.46
CA GLY A 520 -24.75 22.70 -12.72
C GLY A 520 -23.90 22.25 -13.91
N LEU A 521 -24.45 21.37 -14.74
CA LEU A 521 -23.72 20.86 -15.90
C LEU A 521 -23.76 21.86 -17.05
N LYS A 522 -22.66 21.93 -17.80
CA LYS A 522 -22.52 22.81 -18.97
C LYS A 522 -22.34 21.96 -20.23
N PRO A 523 -22.78 22.44 -21.41
CA PRO A 523 -22.51 21.76 -22.66
C PRO A 523 -21.00 21.47 -22.81
N ARG A 524 -20.65 20.27 -23.27
CA ARG A 524 -19.25 19.85 -23.43
C ARG A 524 -18.95 19.57 -24.89
N CYS A 525 -17.91 20.24 -25.41
CA CYS A 525 -17.49 20.05 -26.80
C CYS A 525 -16.96 18.63 -27.02
N ILE A 526 -17.58 17.89 -27.95
CA ILE A 526 -17.25 16.50 -28.28
C ILE A 526 -16.48 16.35 -29.59
N THR A 527 -16.05 17.44 -30.24
CA THR A 527 -15.29 17.41 -31.50
C THR A 527 -13.98 18.17 -31.40
N ARG A 528 -12.97 17.77 -32.19
CA ARG A 528 -11.68 18.44 -32.27
C ARG A 528 -11.18 18.51 -33.71
N ASP A 529 -10.44 19.58 -33.99
CA ASP A 529 -9.69 19.78 -35.23
C ASP A 529 -8.36 19.02 -35.18
N LEU A 530 -8.44 17.69 -35.20
CA LEU A 530 -7.28 16.77 -35.21
C LEU A 530 -7.44 15.78 -36.36
N ASN A 531 -6.32 15.19 -36.78
CA ASN A 531 -6.31 14.13 -37.78
C ASN A 531 -6.39 12.73 -37.16
N TRP A 532 -5.90 12.57 -35.92
CA TRP A 532 -5.88 11.30 -35.21
C TRP A 532 -7.02 11.18 -34.18
N GLY A 533 -8.12 10.58 -34.62
CA GLY A 533 -9.33 10.34 -33.82
C GLY A 533 -10.42 9.63 -34.64
N VAL A 534 -11.54 9.28 -34.00
CA VAL A 534 -12.70 8.72 -34.72
C VAL A 534 -13.36 9.83 -35.55
N PRO A 535 -13.55 9.66 -36.86
CA PRO A 535 -14.14 10.69 -37.71
C PRO A 535 -15.62 10.92 -37.38
N VAL A 536 -16.06 12.18 -37.46
CA VAL A 536 -17.47 12.55 -37.25
C VAL A 536 -18.28 12.21 -38.51
N PRO A 537 -19.40 11.47 -38.42
CA PRO A 537 -20.15 11.00 -39.58
C PRO A 537 -21.11 12.08 -40.14
N LEU A 538 -20.67 13.34 -40.22
CA LEU A 538 -21.43 14.46 -40.77
C LEU A 538 -20.60 15.17 -41.84
N GLU A 539 -21.25 15.51 -42.96
CA GLU A 539 -20.60 16.14 -44.13
C GLU A 539 -19.85 17.44 -43.77
N GLU A 540 -20.47 18.30 -42.94
CA GLU A 540 -19.86 19.57 -42.47
C GLU A 540 -18.66 19.37 -41.54
N TYR A 541 -18.47 18.16 -41.00
CA TYR A 541 -17.46 17.82 -39.99
C TYR A 541 -16.39 16.85 -40.50
N LYS A 542 -16.28 16.65 -41.83
CA LYS A 542 -15.35 15.70 -42.46
C LYS A 542 -13.88 15.81 -42.02
N ASN A 543 -13.43 17.00 -41.67
CA ASN A 543 -12.04 17.25 -41.24
C ASN A 543 -11.90 17.33 -39.71
N LYS A 544 -12.87 16.77 -38.98
CA LYS A 544 -12.91 16.75 -37.51
C LYS A 544 -13.07 15.33 -37.01
N VAL A 545 -12.54 15.13 -35.81
CA VAL A 545 -12.67 13.87 -35.08
C VAL A 545 -13.41 14.09 -33.77
N PHE A 546 -13.95 13.03 -33.20
CA PHE A 546 -14.48 13.06 -31.86
C PHE A 546 -13.37 13.37 -30.84
N TYR A 547 -13.75 14.10 -29.80
CA TYR A 547 -12.87 14.42 -28.70
C TYR A 547 -12.69 13.18 -27.83
N VAL A 548 -11.44 12.88 -27.45
CA VAL A 548 -11.08 11.67 -26.69
C VAL A 548 -11.90 11.46 -25.41
N TRP A 549 -12.32 12.54 -24.74
CA TRP A 549 -13.11 12.42 -23.51
C TRP A 549 -14.57 12.01 -23.75
N PHE A 550 -15.05 12.06 -25.01
CA PHE A 550 -16.35 11.53 -25.41
C PHE A 550 -16.24 10.05 -25.78
N ASP A 551 -15.24 9.64 -26.58
CA ASP A 551 -15.16 8.28 -27.13
C ASP A 551 -14.35 7.29 -26.28
N ALA A 552 -13.37 7.74 -25.47
CA ALA A 552 -12.54 6.83 -24.68
C ALA A 552 -13.35 5.90 -23.75
N PRO A 553 -14.39 6.35 -23.01
CA PRO A 553 -15.24 5.44 -22.23
C PRO A 553 -16.06 4.46 -23.10
N ILE A 554 -16.38 4.82 -24.34
CA ILE A 554 -17.01 3.91 -25.33
C ILE A 554 -16.02 2.80 -25.73
N GLY A 555 -14.72 3.04 -25.52
CA GLY A 555 -13.64 2.06 -25.59
C GLY A 555 -14.00 0.74 -24.91
N TYR A 556 -14.61 0.75 -23.72
CA TYR A 556 -14.97 -0.48 -23.02
C TYR A 556 -15.92 -1.38 -23.84
N LEU A 557 -16.94 -0.80 -24.47
CA LEU A 557 -17.89 -1.52 -25.31
C LEU A 557 -17.18 -2.11 -26.53
N SER A 558 -16.38 -1.28 -27.20
CA SER A 558 -15.68 -1.69 -28.42
C SER A 558 -14.60 -2.74 -28.18
N ILE A 559 -13.92 -2.68 -27.04
CA ILE A 559 -12.93 -3.68 -26.65
C ILE A 559 -13.64 -5.01 -26.40
N THR A 560 -14.78 -5.01 -25.70
CA THR A 560 -15.59 -6.23 -25.56
C THR A 560 -16.10 -6.74 -26.91
N ALA A 561 -16.48 -5.85 -27.83
CA ALA A 561 -16.93 -6.22 -29.18
C ALA A 561 -15.82 -6.85 -30.03
N ASN A 562 -14.57 -6.45 -29.83
CA ASN A 562 -13.41 -7.09 -30.45
C ASN A 562 -13.07 -8.45 -29.83
N TYR A 563 -13.50 -8.69 -28.58
CA TYR A 563 -13.31 -9.97 -27.89
C TYR A 563 -14.36 -11.01 -28.26
N THR A 564 -15.65 -10.61 -28.32
CA THR A 564 -16.78 -11.52 -28.55
C THR A 564 -17.88 -10.84 -29.38
N PRO A 565 -18.47 -11.56 -30.36
CA PRO A 565 -19.60 -11.02 -31.13
C PRO A 565 -20.85 -10.78 -30.28
N GLU A 566 -21.00 -11.49 -29.15
CA GLU A 566 -22.11 -11.35 -28.21
C GLU A 566 -21.89 -10.28 -27.13
N TRP A 567 -20.98 -9.32 -27.33
CA TRP A 567 -20.67 -8.26 -26.36
C TRP A 567 -21.90 -7.50 -25.83
N ARG A 568 -22.99 -7.43 -26.61
CA ARG A 568 -24.25 -6.83 -26.19
C ARG A 568 -24.92 -7.56 -25.03
N HIS A 569 -24.67 -8.84 -24.83
CA HIS A 569 -25.18 -9.56 -23.65
C HIS A 569 -24.62 -8.99 -22.34
N TRP A 570 -23.48 -8.30 -22.39
CA TRP A 570 -22.90 -7.61 -21.24
C TRP A 570 -23.24 -6.13 -21.18
N TRP A 571 -23.25 -5.44 -22.32
CA TRP A 571 -23.35 -3.98 -22.39
C TRP A 571 -24.73 -3.44 -22.78
N GLN A 572 -25.60 -4.26 -23.36
CA GLN A 572 -26.96 -3.94 -23.80
C GLN A 572 -27.90 -5.15 -23.65
N PRO A 573 -27.96 -5.82 -22.48
CA PRO A 573 -28.78 -7.03 -22.33
C PRO A 573 -30.26 -6.70 -22.46
N THR A 574 -30.98 -7.51 -23.23
CA THR A 574 -32.45 -7.39 -23.35
C THR A 574 -33.15 -7.78 -22.05
N PRO A 575 -34.37 -7.30 -21.78
CA PRO A 575 -35.14 -7.73 -20.60
C PRO A 575 -35.30 -9.25 -20.50
N LYS A 576 -35.44 -9.94 -21.64
CA LYS A 576 -35.47 -11.40 -21.72
C LYS A 576 -34.17 -12.02 -21.22
N GLN A 577 -33.02 -11.53 -21.70
CA GLN A 577 -31.72 -12.02 -21.25
C GLN A 577 -31.52 -11.78 -19.75
N ILE A 578 -31.86 -10.59 -19.25
CA ILE A 578 -31.79 -10.29 -17.80
C ILE A 578 -32.65 -11.27 -16.99
N SER A 579 -33.84 -11.65 -17.49
CA SER A 579 -34.69 -12.62 -16.80
C SER A 579 -34.13 -14.05 -16.81
N GLU A 580 -33.38 -14.43 -17.85
CA GLU A 580 -32.81 -15.77 -18.02
C GLU A 580 -31.46 -15.92 -17.29
N THR A 581 -30.61 -14.89 -17.34
CA THR A 581 -29.23 -14.91 -16.84
C THR A 581 -29.01 -14.13 -15.56
N GLY A 582 -29.97 -13.28 -15.16
CA GLY A 582 -29.79 -12.30 -14.10
C GLY A 582 -29.17 -10.99 -14.61
N PRO A 583 -29.12 -9.94 -13.75
CA PRO A 583 -28.56 -8.64 -14.11
C PRO A 583 -27.04 -8.70 -14.29
N ILE A 584 -26.51 -7.73 -15.04
CA ILE A 584 -25.07 -7.48 -15.15
C ILE A 584 -24.68 -6.41 -14.13
N GLU A 585 -23.75 -6.73 -13.25
CA GLU A 585 -23.19 -5.80 -12.27
C GLU A 585 -21.88 -5.20 -12.83
N LEU A 586 -21.91 -3.93 -13.24
CA LEU A 586 -20.73 -3.24 -13.77
C LEU A 586 -19.91 -2.59 -12.64
N PHE A 587 -18.68 -3.07 -12.49
CA PHE A 587 -17.62 -2.53 -11.64
C PHE A 587 -16.61 -1.75 -12.48
N GLN A 588 -16.32 -0.51 -12.10
CA GLN A 588 -15.31 0.31 -12.76
C GLN A 588 -14.23 0.76 -11.76
N PHE A 589 -12.97 0.46 -12.07
CA PHE A 589 -11.81 0.79 -11.25
C PHE A 589 -10.98 1.91 -11.88
N MET A 590 -10.72 2.97 -11.13
CA MET A 590 -9.97 4.13 -11.63
C MET A 590 -9.35 4.98 -10.51
N ALA A 591 -8.52 5.96 -10.89
CA ALA A 591 -8.14 7.05 -10.00
C ALA A 591 -9.18 8.19 -10.03
N LYS A 592 -9.18 9.03 -8.99
CA LYS A 592 -10.17 10.12 -8.80
C LYS A 592 -10.37 11.08 -9.97
N ASP A 593 -9.34 11.30 -10.80
CA ASP A 593 -9.44 12.19 -11.97
C ASP A 593 -10.40 11.69 -13.04
N ASN A 594 -10.61 10.37 -13.10
CA ASN A 594 -11.48 9.76 -14.10
C ASN A 594 -12.94 9.70 -13.65
N VAL A 595 -13.24 10.02 -12.39
CA VAL A 595 -14.61 9.96 -11.84
C VAL A 595 -15.61 10.77 -12.66
N PRO A 596 -15.35 12.04 -13.04
CA PRO A 596 -16.33 12.81 -13.82
C PRO A 596 -16.72 12.12 -15.14
N PHE A 597 -15.79 11.43 -15.79
CA PHE A 597 -16.05 10.77 -17.07
C PHE A 597 -16.94 9.54 -16.91
N HIS A 598 -16.83 8.85 -15.77
CA HIS A 598 -17.54 7.59 -15.53
C HIS A 598 -18.80 7.75 -14.68
N ALA A 599 -18.90 8.84 -13.91
CA ALA A 599 -20.10 9.20 -13.14
C ALA A 599 -21.02 10.17 -13.89
N ILE A 600 -20.48 11.03 -14.77
CA ILE A 600 -21.24 12.10 -15.45
C ILE A 600 -21.27 11.85 -16.97
N ILE A 601 -20.13 11.98 -17.66
CA ILE A 601 -20.09 12.07 -19.13
C ILE A 601 -20.57 10.78 -19.80
N PHE A 602 -20.01 9.64 -19.43
CA PHE A 602 -20.35 8.37 -20.06
C PHE A 602 -21.77 7.91 -19.71
N PRO A 603 -22.23 7.95 -18.44
CA PRO A 603 -23.64 7.70 -18.13
C PRO A 603 -24.59 8.67 -18.85
N ALA A 604 -24.23 9.94 -19.00
CA ALA A 604 -25.03 10.90 -19.79
C ALA A 604 -25.19 10.42 -21.24
N CYS A 605 -24.11 10.01 -21.91
CA CYS A 605 -24.17 9.47 -23.26
C CYS A 605 -25.09 8.23 -23.34
N LEU A 606 -24.93 7.27 -22.42
CA LEU A 606 -25.70 6.03 -22.42
C LEU A 606 -27.19 6.26 -22.13
N LEU A 607 -27.50 7.14 -21.16
CA LEU A 607 -28.88 7.51 -20.80
C LEU A 607 -29.57 8.31 -21.90
N ALA A 608 -28.84 9.23 -22.54
CA ALA A 608 -29.35 10.05 -23.64
C ALA A 608 -29.57 9.22 -24.92
N ALA A 609 -28.75 8.20 -25.18
CA ALA A 609 -28.98 7.24 -26.26
C ALA A 609 -30.22 6.36 -26.02
N ASN A 610 -30.61 6.14 -24.77
CA ASN A 610 -31.80 5.37 -24.36
C ASN A 610 -31.92 3.99 -25.02
N ALA A 611 -30.78 3.28 -25.15
CA ALA A 611 -30.69 2.02 -25.89
C ALA A 611 -30.54 0.77 -24.98
N GLY A 612 -30.96 0.86 -23.71
CA GLY A 612 -30.88 -0.28 -22.76
C GLY A 612 -29.46 -0.67 -22.36
N HIS A 613 -28.53 0.30 -22.32
CA HIS A 613 -27.15 0.04 -21.94
C HIS A 613 -26.99 -0.31 -20.46
N THR A 614 -26.04 -1.20 -20.17
CA THR A 614 -25.55 -1.45 -18.81
C THR A 614 -24.83 -0.21 -18.29
N LEU A 615 -25.33 0.35 -17.18
CA LEU A 615 -24.74 1.50 -16.51
C LEU A 615 -23.88 1.05 -15.33
N VAL A 616 -22.91 1.87 -14.93
CA VAL A 616 -22.05 1.58 -13.78
C VAL A 616 -22.89 1.38 -12.52
N GLN A 617 -22.66 0.26 -11.84
CA GLN A 617 -23.27 -0.04 -10.55
C GLN A 617 -22.30 0.27 -9.41
N HIS A 618 -21.03 -0.10 -9.56
CA HIS A 618 -20.00 0.09 -8.55
C HIS A 618 -18.83 0.89 -9.14
N LEU A 619 -18.62 2.11 -8.65
CA LEU A 619 -17.53 3.00 -9.08
C LEU A 619 -16.45 3.07 -8.00
N LEU A 620 -15.37 2.32 -8.19
CA LEU A 620 -14.27 2.22 -7.24
C LEU A 620 -13.12 3.13 -7.64
N SER A 621 -13.08 4.31 -7.01
CA SER A 621 -12.05 5.32 -7.25
C SER A 621 -11.02 5.35 -6.12
N THR A 622 -9.74 5.29 -6.45
CA THR A 622 -8.66 5.49 -5.48
C THR A 622 -8.19 6.94 -5.41
N GLU A 623 -7.58 7.28 -4.27
CA GLU A 623 -6.72 8.44 -4.13
C GLU A 623 -5.35 8.20 -4.82
N TYR A 624 -4.42 9.15 -4.75
CA TYR A 624 -3.13 8.99 -5.42
C TYR A 624 -2.14 8.18 -4.60
N MET A 625 -1.26 7.48 -5.30
CA MET A 625 0.00 7.02 -4.73
C MET A 625 1.10 7.98 -5.17
N ASN A 626 1.73 8.61 -4.20
CA ASN A 626 2.92 9.43 -4.34
C ASN A 626 4.17 8.54 -4.33
N TYR A 627 5.31 9.11 -4.69
CA TYR A 627 6.61 8.43 -4.66
C TYR A 627 7.54 9.18 -3.71
N GLU A 628 7.93 8.52 -2.64
CA GLU A 628 8.64 9.14 -1.52
C GLU A 628 7.88 10.39 -1.03
N GLY A 629 8.57 11.50 -0.79
CA GLY A 629 7.96 12.79 -0.43
C GLY A 629 7.41 13.61 -1.61
N THR A 630 7.26 13.04 -2.82
CA THR A 630 6.86 13.82 -4.02
C THR A 630 5.96 13.04 -4.98
N LYS A 631 5.58 13.66 -6.10
CA LYS A 631 4.78 13.02 -7.15
C LYS A 631 5.68 12.33 -8.17
N PHE A 632 5.18 11.23 -8.76
CA PHE A 632 5.78 10.62 -9.94
C PHE A 632 5.99 11.68 -11.04
N SER A 633 7.17 11.70 -11.67
CA SER A 633 7.51 12.66 -12.71
C SER A 633 8.41 12.05 -13.76
N LYS A 634 7.82 11.76 -14.93
CA LYS A 634 8.56 11.21 -16.08
C LYS A 634 9.63 12.18 -16.61
N SER A 635 9.30 13.46 -16.72
CA SER A 635 10.25 14.47 -17.24
C SER A 635 11.46 14.68 -16.33
N ARG A 636 11.32 14.44 -15.02
CA ARG A 636 12.40 14.53 -14.05
C ARG A 636 13.02 13.18 -13.67
N GLY A 637 12.53 12.07 -14.24
CA GLY A 637 13.00 10.72 -13.90
C GLY A 637 12.72 10.33 -12.44
N ILE A 638 11.66 10.86 -11.83
CA ILE A 638 11.31 10.60 -10.43
C ILE A 638 10.22 9.52 -10.35
N GLY A 639 10.52 8.43 -9.68
CA GLY A 639 9.59 7.32 -9.44
C GLY A 639 9.91 6.06 -10.22
N VAL A 640 9.31 4.96 -9.78
CA VAL A 640 9.43 3.65 -10.45
C VAL A 640 8.35 3.52 -11.52
N PHE A 641 8.79 3.25 -12.75
CA PHE A 641 7.94 2.95 -13.90
C PHE A 641 7.89 1.43 -14.14
N GLY A 642 6.90 0.95 -14.89
CA GLY A 642 6.67 -0.49 -15.06
C GLY A 642 7.88 -1.24 -15.66
N ASP A 643 8.56 -0.62 -16.63
CA ASP A 643 9.82 -1.10 -17.22
C ASP A 643 11.00 -1.09 -16.22
N GLY A 644 11.09 -0.05 -15.38
CA GLY A 644 12.03 0.01 -14.26
C GLY A 644 11.80 -1.11 -13.24
N ALA A 645 10.53 -1.42 -12.93
CA ALA A 645 10.19 -2.54 -12.04
C ALA A 645 10.60 -3.89 -12.65
N MET A 646 10.34 -4.10 -13.96
CA MET A 646 10.74 -5.33 -14.68
C MET A 646 12.24 -5.59 -14.64
N SER A 647 13.04 -4.53 -14.72
CA SER A 647 14.51 -4.61 -14.74
C SER A 647 15.16 -4.61 -13.35
N SER A 648 14.38 -4.43 -12.28
CA SER A 648 14.89 -4.33 -10.90
C SER A 648 15.45 -5.63 -10.32
N GLY A 649 15.14 -6.79 -10.91
CA GLY A 649 15.45 -8.11 -10.32
C GLY A 649 14.53 -8.52 -9.16
N ILE A 650 13.60 -7.66 -8.74
CA ILE A 650 12.60 -7.97 -7.71
C ILE A 650 11.39 -8.64 -8.36
N HIS A 651 10.97 -9.77 -7.81
CA HIS A 651 9.84 -10.54 -8.34
C HIS A 651 8.55 -9.72 -8.34
N SER A 652 7.78 -9.80 -9.45
CA SER A 652 6.57 -9.01 -9.68
C SER A 652 5.55 -9.07 -8.53
N ASN A 653 5.40 -10.24 -7.92
CA ASN A 653 4.43 -10.44 -6.85
C ASN A 653 4.79 -9.68 -5.57
N VAL A 654 6.08 -9.40 -5.31
CA VAL A 654 6.49 -8.54 -4.18
C VAL A 654 6.03 -7.11 -4.40
N TRP A 655 6.15 -6.61 -5.64
CA TRP A 655 5.59 -5.32 -6.03
C TRP A 655 4.07 -5.29 -5.86
N ARG A 656 3.36 -6.30 -6.38
CA ARG A 656 1.90 -6.40 -6.21
C ARG A 656 1.49 -6.34 -4.75
N PHE A 657 2.14 -7.14 -3.90
CA PHE A 657 1.86 -7.20 -2.47
C PHE A 657 2.01 -5.83 -1.82
N TYR A 658 3.15 -5.16 -2.01
CA TYR A 658 3.39 -3.88 -1.36
C TYR A 658 2.43 -2.80 -1.85
N LEU A 659 2.17 -2.74 -3.16
CA LEU A 659 1.24 -1.76 -3.74
C LEU A 659 -0.18 -1.96 -3.18
N LEU A 660 -0.61 -3.21 -3.01
CA LEU A 660 -1.92 -3.53 -2.42
C LEU A 660 -1.95 -3.27 -0.91
N TYR A 661 -0.84 -3.53 -0.20
CA TYR A 661 -0.66 -3.22 1.21
C TYR A 661 -0.77 -1.71 1.49
N ARG A 662 -0.23 -0.89 0.58
CA ARG A 662 -0.30 0.59 0.61
C ARG A 662 -1.35 1.17 -0.35
N ARG A 663 -2.38 0.41 -0.75
CA ARG A 663 -3.40 0.90 -1.69
C ARG A 663 -4.09 2.18 -1.14
N PRO A 664 -4.14 3.28 -1.93
CA PRO A 664 -4.72 4.56 -1.51
C PRO A 664 -6.25 4.56 -1.57
N GLU A 665 -6.91 3.85 -0.64
CA GLU A 665 -8.37 3.71 -0.65
C GLU A 665 -9.11 4.95 -0.11
N THR A 666 -8.63 5.50 1.00
CA THR A 666 -9.30 6.59 1.74
C THR A 666 -8.57 7.92 1.67
N GLN A 667 -7.25 7.89 1.51
CA GLN A 667 -6.36 9.04 1.44
C GLN A 667 -5.18 8.71 0.54
N ASP A 668 -4.44 9.74 0.12
CA ASP A 668 -3.20 9.56 -0.61
C ASP A 668 -2.23 8.67 0.19
N SER A 669 -1.49 7.84 -0.53
CA SER A 669 -0.42 6.99 0.01
C SER A 669 0.92 7.39 -0.61
N ALA A 670 2.03 6.84 -0.11
CA ALA A 670 3.33 6.99 -0.72
C ALA A 670 4.00 5.62 -0.87
N PHE A 671 4.66 5.40 -2.00
CA PHE A 671 5.65 4.35 -2.13
C PHE A 671 6.96 4.83 -1.49
N VAL A 672 7.49 4.08 -0.53
CA VAL A 672 8.75 4.40 0.18
C VAL A 672 9.63 3.16 0.17
N TRP A 673 10.88 3.27 -0.27
CA TRP A 673 11.78 2.12 -0.39
C TRP A 673 12.09 1.43 0.95
N ASP A 674 12.35 2.21 2.01
CA ASP A 674 12.62 1.66 3.34
C ASP A 674 11.41 0.86 3.87
N ASP A 675 10.21 1.38 3.65
CA ASP A 675 8.95 0.71 4.00
C ASP A 675 8.71 -0.52 3.12
N PHE A 676 9.01 -0.46 1.82
CA PHE A 676 8.94 -1.60 0.91
C PHE A 676 9.79 -2.77 1.40
N MET A 677 11.04 -2.50 1.79
CA MET A 677 11.94 -3.51 2.34
C MET A 677 11.44 -4.06 3.69
N LEU A 678 11.03 -3.17 4.59
CA LEU A 678 10.53 -3.54 5.91
C LEU A 678 9.31 -4.44 5.81
N VAL A 679 8.31 -4.05 5.01
CA VAL A 679 7.08 -4.82 4.84
C VAL A 679 7.37 -6.17 4.15
N ASN A 680 8.25 -6.23 3.16
CA ASN A 680 8.66 -7.52 2.59
C ASN A 680 9.28 -8.45 3.65
N ASN A 681 10.25 -7.96 4.42
CA ASN A 681 10.98 -8.80 5.37
C ASN A 681 10.11 -9.20 6.58
N CYS A 682 9.28 -8.29 7.08
CA CYS A 682 8.42 -8.57 8.22
C CYS A 682 7.17 -9.38 7.84
N GLU A 683 6.41 -8.94 6.83
CA GLU A 683 5.12 -9.55 6.52
C GLU A 683 5.23 -10.75 5.58
N LEU A 684 6.04 -10.65 4.52
CA LEU A 684 6.19 -11.77 3.59
C LEU A 684 7.15 -12.82 4.14
N LEU A 685 8.35 -12.45 4.57
CA LEU A 685 9.35 -13.44 4.98
C LEU A 685 9.08 -13.98 6.40
N ASN A 686 9.03 -13.11 7.41
CA ASN A 686 8.97 -13.51 8.82
C ASN A 686 7.58 -13.98 9.28
N ASN A 687 6.52 -13.57 8.60
CA ASN A 687 5.15 -13.96 8.91
C ASN A 687 4.62 -15.01 7.91
N LEU A 688 4.20 -14.59 6.71
CA LEU A 688 3.50 -15.44 5.73
C LEU A 688 4.34 -16.64 5.26
N GLY A 689 5.54 -16.34 4.78
CA GLY A 689 6.52 -17.32 4.33
C GLY A 689 6.92 -18.27 5.44
N ASN A 690 7.25 -17.72 6.61
CA ASN A 690 7.64 -18.54 7.77
C ASN A 690 6.57 -19.59 8.13
N PHE A 691 5.30 -19.18 8.22
CA PHE A 691 4.22 -20.10 8.57
C PHE A 691 4.05 -21.20 7.52
N ILE A 692 3.90 -20.83 6.24
CA ILE A 692 3.67 -21.77 5.13
C ILE A 692 4.84 -22.75 5.02
N ASN A 693 6.07 -22.23 5.01
CA ASN A 693 7.27 -23.04 4.90
C ASN A 693 7.39 -24.02 6.06
N ARG A 694 7.16 -23.58 7.32
CA ARG A 694 7.24 -24.46 8.49
C ARG A 694 6.20 -25.56 8.43
N ALA A 695 4.95 -25.22 8.14
CA ALA A 695 3.85 -26.18 8.09
C ALA A 695 4.14 -27.30 7.08
N LEU A 696 4.46 -26.93 5.83
CA LEU A 696 4.68 -27.91 4.76
C LEU A 696 6.03 -28.64 4.90
N ALA A 697 7.11 -27.96 5.31
CA ALA A 697 8.40 -28.61 5.53
C ALA A 697 8.36 -29.65 6.65
N PHE A 698 7.52 -29.45 7.67
CA PHE A 698 7.35 -30.42 8.75
C PHE A 698 6.63 -31.69 8.27
N VAL A 699 5.62 -31.56 7.41
CA VAL A 699 4.98 -32.70 6.73
C VAL A 699 6.03 -33.46 5.91
N ALA A 700 6.80 -32.75 5.08
CA ALA A 700 7.85 -33.35 4.26
C ALA A 700 8.90 -34.09 5.10
N ARG A 701 9.38 -33.46 6.17
CA ARG A 701 10.51 -33.95 6.99
C ARG A 701 10.13 -35.08 7.94
N PHE A 702 8.98 -34.99 8.59
CA PHE A 702 8.62 -35.90 9.68
C PHE A 702 7.61 -36.97 9.29
N PHE A 703 6.87 -36.76 8.20
CA PHE A 703 5.82 -37.67 7.74
C PHE A 703 5.99 -38.08 6.27
N ASN A 704 7.21 -37.98 5.73
CA ASN A 704 7.55 -38.37 4.35
C ASN A 704 6.66 -37.69 3.29
N GLY A 705 6.25 -36.45 3.55
CA GLY A 705 5.37 -35.70 2.66
C GLY A 705 3.92 -36.18 2.66
N LYS A 706 3.51 -37.04 3.58
CA LYS A 706 2.11 -37.44 3.76
C LYS A 706 1.49 -36.68 4.92
N ILE A 707 0.29 -36.13 4.71
CA ILE A 707 -0.45 -35.46 5.78
C ILE A 707 -0.73 -36.47 6.90
N PRO A 708 -0.35 -36.17 8.15
CA PRO A 708 -0.60 -37.07 9.28
C PRO A 708 -2.10 -37.20 9.59
N ASN A 709 -2.44 -38.19 10.42
CA ASN A 709 -3.79 -38.29 10.98
C ASN A 709 -4.07 -37.04 11.85
N MET A 710 -5.26 -36.45 11.67
CA MET A 710 -5.72 -35.24 12.37
C MET A 710 -6.95 -35.50 13.25
N ASP A 711 -7.21 -36.78 13.58
CA ASP A 711 -8.26 -37.17 14.51
C ASP A 711 -7.85 -36.76 15.93
N GLY A 712 -8.84 -36.45 16.78
CA GLY A 712 -8.58 -36.03 18.15
C GLY A 712 -8.09 -34.58 18.26
N LEU A 713 -8.81 -33.64 17.62
CA LEU A 713 -8.60 -32.21 17.81
C LEU A 713 -8.76 -31.83 19.29
N ASP A 714 -7.75 -31.15 19.84
CA ASP A 714 -7.86 -30.54 21.16
C ASP A 714 -8.73 -29.27 21.10
N PRO A 715 -9.29 -28.79 22.22
CA PRO A 715 -10.06 -27.55 22.27
C PRO A 715 -9.33 -26.35 21.66
N SER A 716 -8.00 -26.28 21.81
CA SER A 716 -7.17 -25.21 21.23
C SER A 716 -7.03 -25.30 19.70
N ASP A 717 -7.14 -26.51 19.12
CA ASP A 717 -7.16 -26.67 17.65
C ASP A 717 -8.50 -26.19 17.08
N VAL A 718 -9.59 -26.54 17.77
CA VAL A 718 -10.95 -26.12 17.41
C VAL A 718 -11.08 -24.60 17.49
N GLU A 719 -10.54 -24.00 18.55
CA GLU A 719 -10.50 -22.55 18.71
C GLU A 719 -9.69 -21.88 17.59
N PHE A 720 -8.51 -22.40 17.28
CA PHE A 720 -7.69 -21.91 16.16
C PHE A 720 -8.45 -21.96 14.83
N LEU A 721 -9.10 -23.09 14.51
CA LEU A 721 -9.90 -23.24 13.30
C LEU A 721 -11.10 -22.28 13.26
N ALA A 722 -11.75 -22.03 14.39
CA ALA A 722 -12.86 -21.09 14.50
C ALA A 722 -12.41 -19.65 14.25
N GLN A 723 -11.27 -19.24 14.82
CA GLN A 723 -10.66 -17.93 14.56
C GLN A 723 -10.25 -17.76 13.09
N VAL A 724 -9.66 -18.80 12.48
CA VAL A 724 -9.36 -18.81 11.04
C VAL A 724 -10.64 -18.62 10.22
N ALA A 725 -11.73 -19.32 10.55
CA ALA A 725 -13.01 -19.18 9.85
C ALA A 725 -13.59 -17.75 9.97
N GLN A 726 -13.49 -17.10 11.13
CA GLN A 726 -13.86 -15.69 11.29
C GLN A 726 -13.04 -14.78 10.36
N LEU A 727 -11.73 -14.99 10.24
CA LEU A 727 -10.86 -14.21 9.37
C LEU A 727 -11.16 -14.45 7.88
N ILE A 728 -11.54 -15.67 7.47
CA ILE A 728 -12.00 -15.96 6.10
C ILE A 728 -13.31 -15.21 5.81
N ARG A 729 -14.27 -15.19 6.76
CA ARG A 729 -15.51 -14.41 6.63
C ARG A 729 -15.20 -12.93 6.42
N SER A 730 -14.32 -12.38 7.25
CA SER A 730 -13.86 -10.99 7.14
C SER A 730 -13.19 -10.71 5.79
N TYR A 731 -12.32 -11.61 5.33
CA TYR A 731 -11.66 -11.53 4.02
C TYR A 731 -12.69 -11.40 2.89
N ALA A 732 -13.66 -12.32 2.84
CA ALA A 732 -14.70 -12.30 1.82
C ALA A 732 -15.56 -11.04 1.91
N MET A 733 -15.98 -10.63 3.11
CA MET A 733 -16.74 -9.40 3.34
C MET A 733 -15.98 -8.15 2.84
N HIS A 734 -14.67 -8.06 3.09
CA HIS A 734 -13.85 -6.95 2.61
C HIS A 734 -13.76 -6.93 1.08
N LEU A 735 -13.55 -8.08 0.45
CA LEU A 735 -13.46 -8.16 -1.01
C LEU A 735 -14.78 -7.93 -1.71
N GLU A 736 -15.89 -8.47 -1.20
CA GLU A 736 -17.24 -8.14 -1.68
C GLU A 736 -17.52 -6.63 -1.62
N ALA A 737 -16.95 -5.93 -0.64
CA ALA A 737 -17.07 -4.48 -0.49
C ALA A 737 -16.02 -3.68 -1.29
N GLY A 738 -15.15 -4.32 -2.08
CA GLY A 738 -14.07 -3.66 -2.83
C GLY A 738 -12.93 -3.08 -1.97
N ARG A 739 -12.82 -3.48 -0.69
CA ARG A 739 -11.78 -3.08 0.26
C ARG A 739 -10.58 -4.02 0.18
N LEU A 740 -9.83 -3.91 -0.91
CA LEU A 740 -8.73 -4.82 -1.25
C LEU A 740 -7.62 -4.79 -0.19
N ARG A 741 -7.29 -3.60 0.34
CA ARG A 741 -6.24 -3.46 1.37
C ARG A 741 -6.58 -4.22 2.65
N GLU A 742 -7.83 -4.10 3.11
CA GLU A 742 -8.27 -4.79 4.33
C GLU A 742 -8.40 -6.30 4.12
N GLY A 743 -8.80 -6.73 2.91
CA GLY A 743 -8.78 -8.15 2.51
C GLY A 743 -7.37 -8.75 2.65
N LEU A 744 -6.33 -8.08 2.13
CA LEU A 744 -4.94 -8.54 2.25
C LEU A 744 -4.50 -8.68 3.71
N ARG A 745 -4.93 -7.76 4.59
CA ARG A 745 -4.59 -7.82 6.02
C ARG A 745 -5.18 -9.03 6.72
N GLN A 746 -6.35 -9.53 6.29
CA GLN A 746 -6.92 -10.75 6.86
C GLN A 746 -6.05 -11.98 6.54
N ILE A 747 -5.43 -12.05 5.35
CA ILE A 747 -4.48 -13.11 4.99
C ILE A 747 -3.27 -13.08 5.94
N LEU A 748 -2.70 -11.89 6.16
CA LEU A 748 -1.57 -11.72 7.08
C LEU A 748 -1.95 -12.09 8.52
N ALA A 749 -3.17 -11.76 8.96
CA ALA A 749 -3.69 -12.13 10.27
C ALA A 749 -3.83 -13.65 10.44
N ILE A 750 -4.35 -14.36 9.43
CA ILE A 750 -4.43 -15.84 9.44
C ILE A 750 -3.02 -16.44 9.61
N SER A 751 -2.04 -15.90 8.89
CA SER A 751 -0.65 -16.36 9.02
C SER A 751 -0.05 -16.09 10.40
N ARG A 752 -0.28 -14.91 11.00
CA ARG A 752 0.21 -14.60 12.36
C ARG A 752 -0.39 -15.56 13.37
N LEU A 753 -1.70 -15.80 13.27
CA LEU A 753 -2.39 -16.75 14.12
C LEU A 753 -1.82 -18.17 13.94
N GLY A 754 -1.55 -18.59 12.71
CA GLY A 754 -0.88 -19.86 12.41
C GLY A 754 0.52 -19.96 13.03
N ASN A 755 1.32 -18.90 12.98
CA ASN A 755 2.63 -18.84 13.62
C ASN A 755 2.52 -19.00 15.15
N VAL A 756 1.56 -18.31 15.79
CA VAL A 756 1.29 -18.43 17.24
C VAL A 756 0.85 -19.85 17.58
N TYR A 757 -0.10 -20.41 16.83
CA TYR A 757 -0.57 -21.79 17.01
C TYR A 757 0.57 -22.80 16.94
N PHE A 758 1.44 -22.68 15.93
CA PHE A 758 2.60 -23.54 15.79
C PHE A 758 3.59 -23.33 16.94
N GLN A 759 3.77 -22.09 17.40
CA GLN A 759 4.73 -21.76 18.46
C GLN A 759 4.30 -22.29 19.83
N VAL A 760 3.04 -22.13 20.20
CA VAL A 760 2.49 -22.59 21.49
C VAL A 760 2.51 -24.11 21.59
N ASN A 761 2.14 -24.81 20.51
CA ASN A 761 2.07 -26.27 20.51
C ASN A 761 3.44 -26.97 20.37
N GLN A 762 4.49 -26.24 19.97
CA GLN A 762 5.86 -26.75 19.85
C GLN A 762 5.99 -28.14 19.18
N PRO A 763 5.43 -28.35 17.96
CA PRO A 763 5.43 -29.68 17.33
C PRO A 763 6.84 -30.23 17.07
N TRP A 764 7.87 -29.38 16.95
CA TRP A 764 9.27 -29.81 16.81
C TRP A 764 9.85 -30.42 18.10
N VAL A 765 9.24 -30.15 19.25
CA VAL A 765 9.55 -30.80 20.54
C VAL A 765 8.70 -32.05 20.69
N ALA A 766 7.39 -31.92 20.49
CA ALA A 766 6.43 -33.01 20.66
C ALA A 766 6.69 -34.20 19.73
N ILE A 767 7.20 -33.98 18.51
CA ILE A 767 7.52 -35.07 17.58
C ILE A 767 8.67 -35.97 18.06
N LYS A 768 9.49 -35.54 19.03
CA LYS A 768 10.67 -36.28 19.50
C LYS A 768 10.33 -37.41 20.48
N LYS A 769 9.13 -37.43 21.06
CA LYS A 769 8.68 -38.46 22.00
C LYS A 769 7.51 -39.22 21.39
N GLU A 770 7.52 -40.55 21.45
CA GLU A 770 6.47 -41.38 20.83
C GLU A 770 5.08 -41.09 21.41
N GLU A 771 4.96 -40.78 22.70
CA GLU A 771 3.69 -40.44 23.35
C GLU A 771 3.06 -39.14 22.81
N THR A 772 3.87 -38.14 22.48
CA THR A 772 3.41 -36.82 22.01
C THR A 772 3.44 -36.66 20.49
N LYS A 773 3.95 -37.66 19.78
CA LYS A 773 4.04 -37.70 18.32
C LYS A 773 2.67 -37.66 17.62
N PRO A 774 1.61 -38.35 18.10
CA PRO A 774 0.27 -38.19 17.54
C PRO A 774 -0.23 -36.75 17.63
N ARG A 775 -0.05 -36.08 18.77
CA ARG A 775 -0.41 -34.67 18.96
C ARG A 775 0.35 -33.76 18.01
N ALA A 776 1.66 -33.97 17.85
CA ALA A 776 2.46 -33.23 16.88
C ALA A 776 1.94 -33.43 15.44
N GLY A 777 1.50 -34.63 15.10
CA GLY A 777 0.83 -34.96 13.84
C GLY A 777 -0.40 -34.10 13.60
N VAL A 778 -1.34 -34.04 14.56
CA VAL A 778 -2.55 -33.20 14.47
C VAL A 778 -2.19 -31.74 14.20
N VAL A 779 -1.29 -31.16 15.00
CA VAL A 779 -0.85 -29.75 14.86
C VAL A 779 -0.26 -29.48 13.48
N ILE A 780 0.62 -30.36 13.00
CA ILE A 780 1.29 -30.21 11.71
C ILE A 780 0.28 -30.36 10.56
N GLY A 781 -0.65 -31.32 10.64
CA GLY A 781 -1.70 -31.53 9.65
C GLY A 781 -2.67 -30.36 9.56
N VAL A 782 -3.14 -29.84 10.70
CA VAL A 782 -4.00 -28.65 10.78
C VAL A 782 -3.28 -27.42 10.21
N ALA A 783 -2.03 -27.19 10.60
CA ALA A 783 -1.23 -26.08 10.07
C ALA A 783 -1.01 -26.19 8.55
N ALA A 784 -0.78 -27.39 8.01
CA ALA A 784 -0.64 -27.61 6.58
C ALA A 784 -1.94 -27.30 5.80
N ASN A 785 -3.10 -27.63 6.37
CA ASN A 785 -4.40 -27.27 5.80
C ASN A 785 -4.61 -25.75 5.75
N VAL A 786 -4.22 -25.02 6.80
CA VAL A 786 -4.28 -23.55 6.82
C VAL A 786 -3.25 -22.94 5.86
N ALA A 787 -2.05 -23.51 5.72
CA ALA A 787 -1.08 -23.09 4.71
C ALA A 787 -1.61 -23.25 3.28
N CYS A 788 -2.30 -24.36 3.00
CA CYS A 788 -2.98 -24.58 1.72
C CYS A 788 -4.09 -23.54 1.47
N LEU A 789 -4.90 -23.23 2.49
CA LEU A 789 -5.92 -22.19 2.44
C LEU A 789 -5.30 -20.82 2.09
N LEU A 790 -4.19 -20.45 2.73
CA LEU A 790 -3.49 -19.20 2.44
C LEU A 790 -3.07 -19.11 0.98
N GLY A 791 -2.65 -20.21 0.34
CA GLY A 791 -2.36 -20.24 -1.10
C GLY A 791 -3.56 -19.81 -1.96
N MET A 792 -4.76 -20.29 -1.61
CA MET A 792 -6.01 -19.91 -2.29
C MET A 792 -6.42 -18.46 -2.02
N LEU A 793 -6.35 -17.99 -0.78
CA LEU A 793 -6.69 -16.61 -0.43
C LEU A 793 -5.70 -15.61 -1.01
N LEU A 794 -4.42 -15.99 -1.13
CA LEU A 794 -3.37 -15.15 -1.68
C LEU A 794 -3.44 -15.06 -3.22
N TYR A 795 -4.07 -16.02 -3.90
CA TYR A 795 -4.11 -16.08 -5.36
C TYR A 795 -4.56 -14.78 -6.05
N PRO A 796 -5.62 -14.07 -5.60
CA PRO A 796 -5.97 -12.78 -6.22
C PRO A 796 -4.88 -11.70 -6.09
N PHE A 797 -4.11 -11.71 -5.00
CA PHE A 797 -3.09 -10.70 -4.67
C PHE A 797 -1.73 -11.02 -5.27
N MET A 798 -1.30 -12.28 -5.16
CA MET A 798 -0.03 -12.80 -5.66
C MET A 798 -0.26 -14.09 -6.45
N PRO A 799 -0.74 -14.00 -7.71
CA PRO A 799 -1.23 -15.16 -8.47
C PRO A 799 -0.20 -16.27 -8.63
N THR A 800 1.04 -15.91 -8.96
CA THR A 800 2.12 -16.88 -9.16
C THR A 800 2.44 -17.61 -7.87
N ILE A 801 2.54 -16.90 -6.73
CA ILE A 801 2.87 -17.51 -5.44
C ILE A 801 1.70 -18.33 -4.88
N GLY A 802 0.47 -17.78 -4.93
CA GLY A 802 -0.72 -18.50 -4.48
C GLY A 802 -0.92 -19.81 -5.25
N ARG A 803 -0.74 -19.78 -6.58
CA ARG A 803 -0.80 -20.98 -7.43
C ARG A 803 0.34 -21.95 -7.15
N GLU A 804 1.56 -21.47 -6.90
CA GLU A 804 2.69 -22.33 -6.54
C GLU A 804 2.44 -23.09 -5.22
N ILE A 805 1.95 -22.40 -4.19
CA ILE A 805 1.56 -23.03 -2.93
C ILE A 805 0.49 -24.10 -3.19
N TRP A 806 -0.58 -23.75 -3.89
CA TRP A 806 -1.70 -24.67 -4.16
C TRP A 806 -1.31 -25.89 -4.99
N THR A 807 -0.65 -25.67 -6.13
CA THR A 807 -0.41 -26.71 -7.13
C THR A 807 0.91 -27.45 -6.90
N LYS A 808 2.03 -26.75 -6.72
CA LYS A 808 3.36 -27.37 -6.64
C LYS A 808 3.65 -27.91 -5.24
N GLN A 809 3.33 -27.13 -4.19
CA GLN A 809 3.66 -27.51 -2.82
C GLN A 809 2.56 -28.38 -2.20
N CYS A 810 1.29 -28.00 -2.34
CA CYS A 810 0.15 -28.76 -1.80
C CYS A 810 -0.35 -29.87 -2.73
N ASN A 811 0.11 -29.94 -3.98
CA ASN A 811 -0.23 -31.00 -4.95
C ASN A 811 -1.74 -31.13 -5.21
N LEU A 812 -2.41 -29.99 -5.42
CA LEU A 812 -3.84 -29.93 -5.77
C LEU A 812 -4.05 -29.44 -7.20
N SER A 813 -5.13 -29.91 -7.86
CA SER A 813 -5.53 -29.41 -9.19
C SER A 813 -6.02 -27.96 -9.10
N THR A 814 -5.80 -27.19 -10.17
CA THR A 814 -6.40 -25.86 -10.33
C THR A 814 -7.93 -25.93 -10.43
N ASP A 815 -8.51 -27.06 -10.85
CA ASP A 815 -9.97 -27.23 -10.98
C ASP A 815 -10.71 -27.10 -9.65
N VAL A 816 -9.99 -27.25 -8.53
CA VAL A 816 -10.55 -27.16 -7.18
C VAL A 816 -10.16 -25.88 -6.44
N LEU A 817 -9.44 -24.96 -7.10
CA LEU A 817 -9.08 -23.64 -6.56
C LEU A 817 -10.32 -22.72 -6.56
N SER A 818 -11.16 -22.85 -5.54
CA SER A 818 -12.40 -22.06 -5.44
C SER A 818 -12.88 -21.87 -4.00
N LEU A 819 -13.27 -20.63 -3.69
CA LEU A 819 -13.90 -20.23 -2.44
C LEU A 819 -15.35 -20.73 -2.31
N LEU A 820 -16.00 -21.18 -3.39
CA LEU A 820 -17.37 -21.70 -3.34
C LEU A 820 -17.52 -22.85 -2.34
N SER A 821 -16.48 -23.69 -2.22
CA SER A 821 -16.47 -24.82 -1.30
C SER A 821 -16.50 -24.36 0.17
N LEU A 822 -15.89 -23.21 0.46
CA LEU A 822 -15.88 -22.60 1.80
C LEU A 822 -17.15 -21.78 2.03
N SER A 823 -17.58 -20.97 1.06
CA SER A 823 -18.77 -20.12 1.16
C SER A 823 -20.04 -20.92 1.52
N ARG A 824 -20.20 -22.12 0.95
CA ARG A 824 -21.31 -23.04 1.29
C ARG A 824 -21.31 -23.54 2.72
N GLN A 825 -20.15 -23.53 3.36
CA GLN A 825 -19.96 -23.92 4.75
C GLN A 825 -19.84 -22.69 5.64
N ASP A 826 -20.39 -21.55 5.21
CA ASP A 826 -20.32 -20.29 5.94
C ASP A 826 -18.87 -19.89 6.26
N TYR A 827 -17.99 -20.11 5.26
CA TYR A 827 -16.55 -19.85 5.28
C TYR A 827 -15.75 -20.65 6.34
N ARG A 828 -16.26 -21.80 6.76
CA ARG A 828 -15.55 -22.73 7.64
C ARG A 828 -14.54 -23.56 6.85
N LEU A 829 -13.42 -23.89 7.51
CA LEU A 829 -12.35 -24.66 6.90
C LEU A 829 -12.64 -26.17 6.98
N ALA A 830 -12.76 -26.80 5.82
CA ALA A 830 -12.71 -28.25 5.68
C ALA A 830 -11.24 -28.72 5.52
N GLN A 831 -10.99 -30.03 5.63
CA GLN A 831 -9.69 -30.60 5.32
C GLN A 831 -9.47 -30.57 3.80
N LEU A 832 -8.75 -29.54 3.34
CA LEU A 832 -8.29 -29.41 1.95
C LEU A 832 -7.23 -30.46 1.62
N LEU A 833 -6.45 -30.85 2.62
CA LEU A 833 -5.44 -31.89 2.58
C LEU A 833 -5.83 -32.97 3.61
N PRO A 834 -6.58 -34.01 3.20
CA PRO A 834 -6.99 -35.08 4.11
C PRO A 834 -5.80 -35.93 4.57
N ALA A 835 -5.97 -36.67 5.67
CA ALA A 835 -4.94 -37.59 6.16
C ALA A 835 -4.50 -38.57 5.05
N GLY A 836 -3.19 -38.75 4.90
CA GLY A 836 -2.59 -39.58 3.85
C GLY A 836 -2.37 -38.88 2.51
N HIS A 837 -2.89 -37.66 2.31
CA HIS A 837 -2.61 -36.86 1.11
C HIS A 837 -1.10 -36.63 0.94
N GLN A 838 -0.59 -36.82 -0.27
CA GLN A 838 0.82 -36.63 -0.59
C GLN A 838 1.05 -35.19 -1.08
N ILE A 839 1.75 -34.38 -0.28
CA ILE A 839 2.19 -33.05 -0.70
C ILE A 839 3.31 -33.14 -1.74
N GLY A 840 3.47 -32.07 -2.51
CA GLY A 840 4.48 -31.95 -3.55
C GLY A 840 5.81 -31.44 -3.01
N GLN A 841 6.57 -30.74 -3.86
CA GLN A 841 7.89 -30.23 -3.50
C GLN A 841 7.76 -28.92 -2.72
N VAL A 842 8.17 -28.95 -1.45
CA VAL A 842 8.20 -27.74 -0.60
C VAL A 842 9.35 -26.83 -1.04
N GLY A 843 9.08 -25.53 -1.14
CA GLY A 843 10.05 -24.51 -1.52
C GLY A 843 9.82 -23.21 -0.76
N PHE A 844 10.86 -22.38 -0.67
CA PHE A 844 10.73 -21.05 -0.07
C PHE A 844 9.91 -20.14 -0.99
N CYS A 845 8.76 -19.66 -0.50
CA CYS A 845 7.90 -18.75 -1.27
C CYS A 845 8.50 -17.35 -1.47
N PHE A 846 9.38 -16.91 -0.57
CA PHE A 846 9.93 -15.55 -0.54
C PHE A 846 11.43 -15.58 -0.23
N SER A 847 12.15 -14.60 -0.78
CA SER A 847 13.57 -14.37 -0.50
C SER A 847 13.74 -13.01 0.19
N PRO A 848 14.76 -12.84 1.05
CA PRO A 848 15.10 -11.52 1.58
C PRO A 848 15.38 -10.56 0.43
N THR A 849 14.79 -9.37 0.48
CA THR A 849 15.27 -8.25 -0.34
C THR A 849 16.45 -7.62 0.41
N ALA A 850 17.65 -7.73 -0.16
CA ALA A 850 18.83 -7.01 0.35
C ALA A 850 18.61 -5.49 0.21
N ALA A 851 19.42 -4.68 0.89
CA ALA A 851 19.48 -3.25 0.60
C ALA A 851 19.93 -3.05 -0.85
N TYR A 852 18.96 -2.84 -1.74
CA TYR A 852 19.26 -2.50 -3.12
C TYR A 852 19.67 -1.05 -3.14
N SER A 853 20.94 -0.79 -3.50
CA SER A 853 21.30 0.51 -4.06
C SER A 853 20.69 0.58 -5.45
N VAL A 854 19.43 1.04 -5.55
CA VAL A 854 18.81 1.41 -6.83
C VAL A 854 19.19 2.83 -7.17
#